data_AF-A0A417JWT8-F1
#
_entry.id   AF-A0A417JWT8-F1
#
_cell.length_a   1.000
_cell.length_b   1.000
_cell.length_c   1.000
_cell.angle_alpha   90.00
_cell.angle_beta   90.00
_cell.angle_gamma   90.00
#
_symmetry.space_group_name_H-M   'P 1'
#
loop_
_entity.id
_entity.type
_entity.pdbx_description
1 polymer ?
#
loop_
_entity_poly.entity_id
_entity_poly.type
_entity_poly.pdbx_seq_one_letter_code
_entity_poly.pdbx_strand_id
1 'polypeptide(L)'
;MNIYILPVQRVLLEYVLKLGDMIFFPWSASEEDIEASSLLEKEKELLKLVLQKNYSFFKEYLMNSSCLLLFSQYDINEIKSDITIFEKILDDANRRFDYIRILECPFHRLEYTIGIPGVLNGKRILISIDNDHLIGTYIDGREEFYSMQRGIGLDLGAKENNDSELYDIIYSERKDEVYNLYRKCIAEACEALQIIDETRCFVFLFSKLDGLGLCETYSFSDNKKRIISMVSDNQNKFNIISSELYFYSKEIRTEIVHKGKKIDELISIREANEINQKLFNIIIQFCIKVISTGITSIEMLKEYISNEVIKYAYITPQERILTEIPFKNYSKTVYVASIDGIQIDYPEKRGNYLLLPSLEDFSYKRYYDNYILKVSNDECENIFNDFSIDDLEYILEILVRCERDDDKFSRIIGLNLPKIEEEDIYLAPYREQFVDNICNKLNECLYYDILSGGDILNGEILPPRIGIKDGIRAIYEFIEGNGKLFLRFLPGRIFSEYQIPVDKYNCVTMYKDDIYEILFYNENYIDDLCKRALVDICESEYIRDWTQQICQLFNIFDGLDPRSYNKKKVIKLVFTMLSTNKAEYLKNKQEYDQLKNKYRNPLLHGGKCIFEIESDINKLENIALYLRKIIIDYCLKIHSLNISTWEELDNMYKKQQKDLKL
;
A
#
# COMPACT_ATOMS: atom_id res chain seq x y z
N MET A 1 -3.36 -34.49 14.98
CA MET A 1 -3.24 -33.18 14.32
C MET A 1 -2.43 -33.40 13.06
N ASN A 2 -2.88 -32.81 11.96
CA ASN A 2 -2.19 -32.88 10.68
C ASN A 2 -1.04 -31.87 10.67
N ILE A 3 0.02 -32.17 9.94
CA ILE A 3 1.26 -31.39 9.93
C ILE A 3 1.41 -30.73 8.57
N TYR A 4 1.78 -29.45 8.57
CA TYR A 4 1.98 -28.68 7.35
C TYR A 4 3.25 -27.83 7.44
N ILE A 5 3.80 -27.48 6.29
CA ILE A 5 4.92 -26.56 6.12
C ILE A 5 4.44 -25.35 5.31
N LEU A 6 4.83 -24.17 5.78
CA LEU A 6 4.78 -22.93 5.02
C LEU A 6 6.20 -22.44 4.76
N PRO A 7 6.58 -22.16 3.50
CA PRO A 7 7.81 -21.43 3.25
C PRO A 7 7.69 -20.00 3.78
N VAL A 8 8.81 -19.44 4.19
CA VAL A 8 8.95 -18.04 4.56
C VAL A 8 10.18 -17.51 3.83
N GLN A 9 9.93 -16.72 2.79
CA GLN A 9 11.00 -16.04 2.07
C GLN A 9 11.50 -14.82 2.88
N ARG A 10 12.63 -14.26 2.45
CA ARG A 10 13.10 -12.93 2.91
C ARG A 10 13.46 -12.91 4.39
N VAL A 11 14.09 -13.97 4.83
CA VAL A 11 14.62 -14.11 6.17
C VAL A 11 15.86 -14.99 6.13
N LEU A 12 16.96 -14.47 6.65
CA LEU A 12 18.13 -15.26 6.97
C LEU A 12 17.94 -15.78 8.39
N LEU A 13 17.76 -17.10 8.52
CA LEU A 13 17.58 -17.78 9.79
C LEU A 13 18.70 -18.80 9.94
N GLU A 14 19.49 -18.68 11.01
CA GLU A 14 20.62 -19.58 11.26
C GLU A 14 20.33 -20.62 12.36
N TYR A 15 19.16 -20.57 12.99
CA TYR A 15 18.80 -21.42 14.13
C TYR A 15 17.31 -21.80 14.11
N VAL A 16 16.93 -22.77 14.94
CA VAL A 16 15.53 -23.19 15.10
C VAL A 16 14.89 -22.39 16.24
N LEU A 17 13.73 -21.81 15.96
CA LEU A 17 12.98 -20.94 16.86
C LEU A 17 11.58 -21.50 17.12
N LYS A 18 11.13 -21.45 18.37
CA LYS A 18 9.75 -21.74 18.73
C LYS A 18 8.91 -20.47 18.68
N LEU A 19 7.81 -20.50 17.92
CA LEU A 19 6.84 -19.41 17.80
C LEU A 19 5.50 -19.86 18.37
N GLY A 20 5.43 -20.00 19.69
CA GLY A 20 4.28 -20.56 20.39
C GLY A 20 4.12 -22.06 20.09
N ASP A 21 3.09 -22.41 19.31
CA ASP A 21 2.78 -23.77 18.87
C ASP A 21 3.37 -24.14 17.50
N MET A 22 4.11 -23.22 16.86
CA MET A 22 4.76 -23.43 15.56
C MET A 22 6.28 -23.46 15.70
N ILE A 23 6.94 -24.12 14.75
CA ILE A 23 8.40 -24.25 14.71
C ILE A 23 8.92 -23.55 13.47
N PHE A 24 9.78 -22.56 13.65
CA PHE A 24 10.42 -21.83 12.56
C PHE A 24 11.87 -22.27 12.43
N PHE A 25 12.27 -22.73 11.23
CA PHE A 25 13.57 -23.38 11.04
C PHE A 25 14.13 -23.12 9.63
N PRO A 26 15.47 -23.08 9.48
CA PRO A 26 16.07 -23.06 8.15
C PRO A 26 15.94 -24.45 7.50
N TRP A 27 15.75 -24.48 6.19
CA TRP A 27 15.67 -25.75 5.43
C TRP A 27 16.90 -26.65 5.63
N SER A 28 18.05 -26.06 5.98
CA SER A 28 19.33 -26.71 6.22
C SER A 28 19.67 -26.90 7.71
N ALA A 29 18.71 -26.77 8.62
CA ALA A 29 18.95 -26.91 10.05
C ALA A 29 19.70 -28.23 10.37
N SER A 30 20.81 -28.12 11.08
CA SER A 30 21.61 -29.27 11.51
C SER A 30 21.02 -29.92 12.77
N GLU A 31 21.47 -31.14 13.10
CA GLU A 31 21.09 -31.76 14.37
C GLU A 31 21.54 -30.94 15.57
N GLU A 32 22.70 -30.26 15.48
CA GLU A 32 23.21 -29.38 16.54
C GLU A 32 22.30 -28.17 16.76
N ASP A 33 21.79 -27.56 15.67
CA ASP A 33 20.86 -26.43 15.74
C ASP A 33 19.54 -26.83 16.39
N ILE A 34 19.04 -28.03 16.06
CA ILE A 34 17.80 -28.57 16.63
C ILE A 34 18.00 -28.88 18.12
N GLU A 35 19.14 -29.43 18.51
CA GLU A 35 19.41 -29.73 19.92
C GLU A 35 19.61 -28.49 20.79
N ALA A 36 20.20 -27.44 20.21
CA ALA A 36 20.38 -26.15 20.88
C ALA A 36 19.08 -25.33 21.00
N SER A 37 18.01 -25.72 20.31
CA SER A 37 16.73 -25.01 20.32
C SER A 37 15.94 -25.17 21.62
N SER A 38 14.92 -24.31 21.81
CA SER A 38 13.98 -24.35 22.93
C SER A 38 12.88 -25.42 22.79
N LEU A 39 12.93 -26.22 21.73
CA LEU A 39 11.91 -27.22 21.40
C LEU A 39 11.86 -28.35 22.43
N LEU A 40 10.66 -28.92 22.60
CA LEU A 40 10.47 -30.15 23.37
C LEU A 40 11.09 -31.35 22.64
N GLU A 41 11.52 -32.38 23.38
CA GLU A 41 12.16 -33.56 22.78
C GLU A 41 11.33 -34.21 21.65
N LYS A 42 10.01 -34.28 21.80
CA LYS A 42 9.12 -34.79 20.73
C LYS A 42 9.08 -33.89 19.50
N GLU A 43 9.17 -32.58 19.68
CA GLU A 43 9.21 -31.60 18.59
C GLU A 43 10.56 -31.67 17.84
N LYS A 44 11.66 -31.84 18.59
CA LYS A 44 13.00 -32.09 18.02
C LYS A 44 13.03 -33.37 17.19
N GLU A 45 12.53 -34.49 17.73
CA GLU A 45 12.45 -35.77 17.01
C GLU A 45 11.62 -35.64 15.73
N LEU A 46 10.48 -34.96 15.80
CA LEU A 46 9.63 -34.71 14.64
C LEU A 46 10.36 -33.90 13.56
N LEU A 47 10.98 -32.77 13.94
CA LEU A 47 11.67 -31.90 13.00
C LEU A 47 12.84 -32.63 12.31
N LYS A 48 13.61 -33.43 13.08
CA LYS A 48 14.68 -34.27 12.53
C LYS A 48 14.16 -35.25 11.48
N LEU A 49 13.06 -35.94 11.77
CA LEU A 49 12.46 -36.89 10.83
C LEU A 49 11.98 -36.21 9.54
N VAL A 50 11.31 -35.05 9.68
CA VAL A 50 10.82 -34.27 8.54
C VAL A 50 11.97 -33.80 7.65
N LEU A 51 13.05 -33.25 8.23
CA LEU A 51 14.21 -32.78 7.47
C LEU A 51 14.97 -33.94 6.79
N GLN A 52 15.24 -35.01 7.54
CA GLN A 52 16.01 -36.16 7.03
C GLN A 52 15.28 -36.85 5.86
N LYS A 53 13.97 -37.07 5.97
CA LYS A 53 13.20 -37.77 4.94
C LYS A 53 12.93 -36.94 3.69
N ASN A 54 12.98 -35.61 3.79
CA ASN A 54 12.59 -34.70 2.70
C ASN A 54 13.73 -33.77 2.24
N TYR A 55 14.99 -34.12 2.54
CA TYR A 55 16.15 -33.27 2.26
C TYR A 55 16.24 -32.79 0.80
N SER A 56 15.99 -33.68 -0.18
CA SER A 56 16.01 -33.32 -1.60
C SER A 56 14.95 -32.28 -1.94
N PHE A 57 13.75 -32.44 -1.39
CA PHE A 57 12.65 -31.49 -1.59
C PHE A 57 13.02 -30.10 -1.05
N PHE A 58 13.51 -30.03 0.20
CA PHE A 58 13.94 -28.77 0.80
C PHE A 58 15.04 -28.10 0.00
N LYS A 59 16.04 -28.86 -0.45
CA LYS A 59 17.17 -28.34 -1.23
C LYS A 59 16.79 -27.89 -2.65
N GLU A 60 15.84 -28.56 -3.30
CA GLU A 60 15.46 -28.22 -4.68
C GLU A 60 14.43 -27.09 -4.73
N TYR A 61 13.46 -27.09 -3.82
CA TYR A 61 12.30 -26.20 -3.89
C TYR A 61 12.32 -25.07 -2.87
N LEU A 62 12.98 -25.24 -1.71
CA LEU A 62 12.92 -24.32 -0.57
C LEU A 62 14.30 -23.79 -0.13
N MET A 63 15.36 -23.97 -0.93
CA MET A 63 16.73 -23.59 -0.57
C MET A 63 16.92 -22.10 -0.26
N ASN A 64 16.07 -21.24 -0.83
CA ASN A 64 16.11 -19.79 -0.59
C ASN A 64 15.00 -19.35 0.38
N SER A 65 14.53 -20.25 1.24
CA SER A 65 13.43 -19.99 2.17
C SER A 65 13.69 -20.67 3.51
N SER A 66 13.26 -20.00 4.58
CA SER A 66 13.05 -20.67 5.86
C SER A 66 11.68 -21.33 5.85
N CYS A 67 11.42 -22.20 6.81
CA CYS A 67 10.20 -23.00 6.85
C CYS A 67 9.53 -22.85 8.21
N LEU A 68 8.21 -22.75 8.19
CA LEU A 68 7.36 -22.78 9.37
C LEU A 68 6.61 -24.12 9.39
N LEU A 69 6.87 -24.95 10.38
CA LEU A 69 6.12 -26.17 10.67
C LEU A 69 4.93 -25.80 11.56
N LEU A 70 3.72 -26.20 11.16
CA LEU A 70 2.50 -25.93 11.91
C LEU A 70 1.61 -27.17 12.01
N PHE A 71 0.78 -27.17 13.05
CA PHE A 71 -0.20 -28.22 13.31
C PHE A 71 -1.60 -27.68 13.06
N SER A 72 -2.43 -28.45 12.35
CA SER A 72 -3.83 -28.10 12.12
C SER A 72 -4.75 -29.25 12.48
N GLN A 73 -5.95 -28.90 12.93
CA GLN A 73 -7.04 -29.85 13.15
C GLN A 73 -7.71 -30.29 11.85
N TYR A 74 -7.60 -29.48 10.78
CA TYR A 74 -8.21 -29.75 9.49
C TYR A 74 -7.33 -30.68 8.67
N ASP A 75 -7.96 -31.62 7.98
CA ASP A 75 -7.30 -32.45 6.99
C ASP A 75 -7.14 -31.71 5.65
N ILE A 76 -6.33 -32.28 4.77
CA ILE A 76 -5.98 -31.63 3.51
C ILE A 76 -7.17 -31.52 2.54
N ASN A 77 -8.14 -32.44 2.61
CA ASN A 77 -9.31 -32.42 1.75
C ASN A 77 -10.28 -31.34 2.20
N GLU A 78 -10.44 -31.15 3.52
CA GLU A 78 -11.19 -30.05 4.09
C GLU A 78 -10.61 -28.70 3.65
N ILE A 79 -9.30 -28.51 3.78
CA ILE A 79 -8.61 -27.28 3.38
C ILE A 79 -8.76 -27.01 1.87
N LYS A 80 -8.62 -28.05 1.03
CA LYS A 80 -8.82 -27.91 -0.42
C LYS A 80 -10.25 -27.59 -0.80
N SER A 81 -11.23 -28.06 -0.03
CA SER A 81 -12.65 -27.85 -0.31
C SER A 81 -13.16 -26.48 0.12
N ASP A 82 -12.47 -25.83 1.06
CA ASP A 82 -12.87 -24.54 1.62
C ASP A 82 -11.68 -23.57 1.72
N ILE A 83 -11.62 -22.64 0.77
CA ILE A 83 -10.59 -21.60 0.71
C ILE A 83 -10.53 -20.76 2.00
N THR A 84 -11.63 -20.62 2.74
CA THR A 84 -11.65 -19.83 3.98
C THR A 84 -10.82 -20.49 5.08
N ILE A 85 -10.74 -21.83 5.10
CA ILE A 85 -9.88 -22.57 6.03
C ILE A 85 -8.41 -22.37 5.65
N PHE A 86 -8.08 -22.43 4.36
CA PHE A 86 -6.74 -22.18 3.85
C PHE A 86 -6.24 -20.78 4.24
N GLU A 87 -7.02 -19.74 3.94
CA GLU A 87 -6.66 -18.36 4.28
C GLU A 87 -6.52 -18.14 5.78
N LYS A 88 -7.40 -18.76 6.59
CA LYS A 88 -7.29 -18.69 8.04
C LYS A 88 -5.98 -19.28 8.56
N ILE A 89 -5.53 -20.42 8.03
CA ILE A 89 -4.26 -21.04 8.43
C ILE A 89 -3.09 -20.11 8.11
N LEU A 90 -3.10 -19.45 6.94
CA LEU A 90 -2.08 -18.49 6.55
C LEU A 90 -2.08 -17.25 7.44
N ASP A 91 -3.26 -16.70 7.75
CA ASP A 91 -3.39 -15.54 8.64
C ASP A 91 -2.91 -15.85 10.07
N ASP A 92 -3.30 -17.01 10.61
CA ASP A 92 -2.87 -17.45 11.94
C ASP A 92 -1.34 -17.67 11.98
N ALA A 93 -0.76 -18.25 10.93
CA ALA A 93 0.68 -18.38 10.77
C ALA A 93 1.38 -17.01 10.66
N ASN A 94 0.82 -16.09 9.86
CA ASN A 94 1.35 -14.75 9.68
C ASN A 94 1.36 -13.97 11.00
N ARG A 95 0.34 -14.12 11.84
CA ARG A 95 0.28 -13.54 13.19
C ARG A 95 1.35 -14.08 14.13
N ARG A 96 1.80 -15.33 13.97
CA ARG A 96 2.89 -15.87 14.81
C ARG A 96 4.20 -15.11 14.65
N PHE A 97 4.39 -14.37 13.56
CA PHE A 97 5.55 -13.52 13.32
C PHE A 97 5.48 -12.13 13.96
N ASP A 98 4.37 -11.75 14.60
CA ASP A 98 4.23 -10.42 15.21
C ASP A 98 5.29 -10.16 16.29
N TYR A 99 5.72 -11.18 17.03
CA TYR A 99 6.84 -11.10 17.97
C TYR A 99 8.12 -10.59 17.30
N ILE A 100 8.51 -11.23 16.20
CA ILE A 100 9.68 -10.87 15.40
C ILE A 100 9.53 -9.46 14.83
N ARG A 101 8.36 -9.12 14.28
CA ARG A 101 8.11 -7.79 13.69
C ARG A 101 8.25 -6.67 14.71
N ILE A 102 7.73 -6.85 15.92
CA ILE A 102 7.82 -5.86 16.99
C ILE A 102 9.28 -5.65 17.42
N LEU A 103 10.08 -6.71 17.48
CA LEU A 103 11.47 -6.65 17.93
C LEU A 103 12.44 -6.13 16.86
N GLU A 104 12.24 -6.48 15.59
CA GLU A 104 13.29 -6.34 14.58
C GLU A 104 12.92 -5.52 13.33
N CYS A 105 11.63 -5.20 13.12
CA CYS A 105 11.18 -4.51 11.90
C CYS A 105 10.80 -3.05 12.18
N PRO A 106 11.71 -2.06 11.99
CA PRO A 106 11.37 -0.67 12.21
C PRO A 106 10.94 0.07 10.92
N PHE A 107 10.10 1.11 11.07
CA PHE A 107 9.59 1.92 9.94
C PHE A 107 10.66 2.70 9.18
N HIS A 108 11.83 2.93 9.78
CA HIS A 108 12.94 3.60 9.09
C HIS A 108 13.78 2.66 8.20
N ARG A 109 13.48 1.35 8.21
CA ARG A 109 14.13 0.30 7.40
C ARG A 109 13.11 -0.77 6.97
N LEU A 110 12.06 -0.34 6.27
CA LEU A 110 10.99 -1.23 5.82
C LEU A 110 11.48 -2.31 4.84
N GLU A 111 12.67 -2.15 4.27
CA GLU A 111 13.35 -3.14 3.44
C GLU A 111 13.83 -4.39 4.22
N TYR A 112 13.80 -4.35 5.56
CA TYR A 112 14.20 -5.44 6.46
C TYR A 112 12.98 -6.08 7.13
N THR A 113 11.88 -6.20 6.39
CA THR A 113 10.68 -6.88 6.87
C THR A 113 10.71 -8.36 6.50
N ILE A 114 10.29 -9.22 7.43
CA ILE A 114 10.14 -10.65 7.19
C ILE A 114 9.01 -10.92 6.19
N GLY A 115 9.22 -11.88 5.30
CA GLY A 115 8.23 -12.29 4.30
C GLY A 115 6.93 -12.83 4.92
N ILE A 116 5.87 -12.86 4.11
CA ILE A 116 4.58 -13.41 4.52
C ILE A 116 4.67 -14.94 4.47
N PRO A 117 4.38 -15.66 5.56
CA PRO A 117 4.41 -17.11 5.56
C PRO A 117 3.44 -17.70 4.55
N GLY A 118 3.92 -18.67 3.78
CA GLY A 118 3.15 -19.32 2.72
C GLY A 118 3.23 -18.60 1.38
N VAL A 119 3.76 -17.37 1.29
CA VAL A 119 3.96 -16.71 0.01
C VAL A 119 5.32 -17.12 -0.55
N LEU A 120 5.32 -17.85 -1.65
CA LEU A 120 6.51 -18.26 -2.39
C LEU A 120 6.37 -17.83 -3.83
N ASN A 121 7.22 -16.92 -4.28
CA ASN A 121 7.17 -16.35 -5.63
C ASN A 121 5.73 -15.94 -5.96
N GLY A 122 5.19 -15.01 -5.18
CA GLY A 122 3.83 -14.46 -5.30
C GLY A 122 2.70 -15.49 -5.37
N LYS A 123 2.91 -16.73 -4.93
CA LYS A 123 1.85 -17.73 -4.82
C LYS A 123 1.69 -18.14 -3.36
N ARG A 124 0.46 -18.14 -2.87
CA ARG A 124 0.14 -18.70 -1.55
C ARG A 124 0.22 -20.22 -1.64
N ILE A 125 1.05 -20.85 -0.82
CA ILE A 125 1.25 -22.29 -0.80
C ILE A 125 1.19 -22.84 0.62
N LEU A 126 0.62 -24.04 0.75
CA LEU A 126 0.67 -24.86 1.96
C LEU A 126 1.08 -26.28 1.57
N ILE A 127 2.06 -26.84 2.27
CA ILE A 127 2.61 -28.16 1.95
C ILE A 127 2.24 -29.12 3.08
N SER A 128 1.49 -30.19 2.78
CA SER A 128 1.15 -31.18 3.80
C SER A 128 2.28 -32.16 4.05
N ILE A 129 2.41 -32.65 5.28
CA ILE A 129 3.24 -33.81 5.62
C ILE A 129 2.31 -35.00 5.94
N ASP A 130 2.61 -36.16 5.36
CA ASP A 130 1.84 -37.38 5.61
C ASP A 130 2.22 -38.07 6.94
N ASN A 131 1.53 -39.18 7.24
CA ASN A 131 1.78 -39.95 8.46
C ASN A 131 3.17 -40.60 8.51
N ASP A 132 3.83 -40.78 7.36
CA ASP A 132 5.19 -41.30 7.25
C ASP A 132 6.24 -40.19 7.31
N HIS A 133 5.83 -38.95 7.58
CA HIS A 133 6.68 -37.75 7.65
C HIS A 133 7.29 -37.37 6.30
N LEU A 134 6.67 -37.75 5.19
CA LEU A 134 7.06 -37.34 3.84
C LEU A 134 6.20 -36.18 3.34
N ILE A 135 6.74 -35.39 2.42
CA ILE A 135 5.98 -34.35 1.73
C ILE A 135 4.83 -35.01 0.96
N GLY A 136 3.62 -34.61 1.32
CA GLY A 136 2.37 -35.06 0.71
C GLY A 136 1.96 -34.16 -0.45
N THR A 137 0.79 -33.53 -0.36
CA THR A 137 0.27 -32.68 -1.42
C THR A 137 0.53 -31.19 -1.18
N TYR A 138 0.60 -30.45 -2.29
CA TYR A 138 0.64 -29.00 -2.34
C TYR A 138 -0.79 -28.45 -2.45
N ILE A 139 -1.07 -27.42 -1.67
CA ILE A 139 -2.27 -26.62 -1.82
C ILE A 139 -1.84 -25.27 -2.35
N ASP A 140 -2.31 -24.99 -3.55
CA ASP A 140 -2.10 -23.72 -4.23
C ASP A 140 -3.27 -22.79 -3.92
N GLY A 141 -2.94 -21.62 -3.37
CA GLY A 141 -3.85 -20.52 -3.13
C GLY A 141 -3.83 -19.50 -4.27
N ARG A 142 -4.31 -18.29 -3.96
CA ARG A 142 -4.34 -17.18 -4.92
C ARG A 142 -2.93 -16.71 -5.26
N GLU A 143 -2.79 -16.29 -6.51
CA GLU A 143 -1.59 -15.60 -7.00
C GLU A 143 -1.65 -14.11 -6.63
N GLU A 144 -0.48 -13.58 -6.34
CA GLU A 144 -0.24 -12.28 -5.77
C GLU A 144 0.52 -11.40 -6.77
N PHE A 145 -0.18 -10.97 -7.84
CA PHE A 145 0.36 -10.04 -8.84
C PHE A 145 0.51 -8.59 -8.36
N TYR A 146 1.59 -7.93 -8.79
CA TYR A 146 1.90 -6.52 -8.54
C TYR A 146 2.09 -6.15 -7.05
N SER A 147 2.35 -7.12 -6.17
CA SER A 147 2.65 -6.82 -4.75
C SER A 147 3.97 -6.08 -4.63
N MET A 148 3.94 -4.81 -4.25
CA MET A 148 5.16 -4.02 -4.08
C MET A 148 5.72 -4.14 -2.65
N GLN A 149 5.80 -5.35 -2.09
CA GLN A 149 6.42 -5.50 -0.75
C GLN A 149 7.90 -5.13 -0.80
N ARG A 150 8.31 -4.14 0.01
CA ARG A 150 9.71 -3.71 0.10
C ARG A 150 10.57 -4.86 0.62
N GLY A 151 11.81 -4.91 0.17
CA GLY A 151 12.89 -5.44 1.00
C GLY A 151 13.71 -6.59 0.46
N ILE A 152 14.91 -6.65 0.99
CA ILE A 152 15.92 -7.71 0.80
C ILE A 152 15.74 -8.84 1.82
N GLY A 153 14.94 -8.61 2.87
CA GLY A 153 14.64 -9.56 3.93
C GLY A 153 15.30 -9.22 5.26
N LEU A 154 14.91 -9.96 6.28
CA LEU A 154 15.35 -9.78 7.66
C LEU A 154 16.50 -10.73 7.99
N ASP A 155 17.60 -10.21 8.53
CA ASP A 155 18.63 -11.02 9.20
C ASP A 155 18.19 -11.22 10.65
N LEU A 156 17.71 -12.43 10.98
CA LEU A 156 16.96 -12.67 12.20
C LEU A 156 17.88 -12.83 13.43
N GLY A 157 17.84 -11.86 14.33
CA GLY A 157 18.55 -11.90 15.61
C GLY A 157 17.68 -12.32 16.81
N ALA A 158 16.36 -12.31 16.66
CA ALA A 158 15.41 -12.48 17.74
C ALA A 158 15.26 -13.94 18.19
N LYS A 159 15.41 -14.15 19.49
CA LYS A 159 15.21 -15.40 20.22
C LYS A 159 14.09 -15.24 21.24
N GLU A 160 13.57 -16.35 21.74
CA GLU A 160 12.41 -16.38 22.66
C GLU A 160 12.66 -15.61 23.98
N ASN A 161 13.93 -15.47 24.36
CA ASN A 161 14.33 -14.79 25.59
C ASN A 161 14.70 -13.31 25.42
N ASN A 162 14.63 -12.75 24.21
CA ASN A 162 14.94 -11.33 23.99
C ASN A 162 13.95 -10.41 24.74
N ASP A 163 12.68 -10.78 24.75
CA ASP A 163 11.62 -10.15 25.54
C ASP A 163 10.59 -11.20 25.96
N SER A 164 10.74 -11.72 27.18
CA SER A 164 9.85 -12.77 27.71
C SER A 164 8.42 -12.28 27.96
N GLU A 165 8.24 -11.02 28.37
CA GLU A 165 6.91 -10.47 28.61
C GLU A 165 6.13 -10.40 27.30
N LEU A 166 6.76 -9.87 26.24
CA LEU A 166 6.15 -9.83 24.92
C LEU A 166 5.90 -11.24 24.38
N TYR A 167 6.84 -12.17 24.56
CA TYR A 167 6.70 -13.55 24.10
C TYR A 167 5.46 -14.21 24.74
N ASP A 168 5.33 -14.12 26.06
CA ASP A 168 4.20 -14.68 26.82
C ASP A 168 2.86 -14.05 26.44
N ILE A 169 2.85 -12.76 26.10
CA ILE A 169 1.65 -12.05 25.63
C ILE A 169 1.25 -12.51 24.22
N ILE A 170 2.19 -12.56 23.29
CA ILE A 170 1.93 -12.90 21.89
C ILE A 170 1.48 -14.35 21.73
N TYR A 171 2.06 -15.26 22.52
CA TYR A 171 1.80 -16.71 22.47
C TYR A 171 0.95 -17.22 23.64
N SER A 172 0.19 -16.35 24.29
CA SER A 172 -0.73 -16.73 25.36
C SER A 172 -1.84 -17.68 24.90
N GLU A 173 -2.26 -18.59 25.77
CA GLU A 173 -3.41 -19.49 25.56
C GLU A 173 -4.77 -18.86 25.91
N ARG A 174 -4.77 -17.58 26.29
CA ARG A 174 -5.99 -16.84 26.62
C ARG A 174 -6.91 -16.76 25.39
N LYS A 175 -8.23 -16.83 25.64
CA LYS A 175 -9.28 -16.74 24.60
C LYS A 175 -10.43 -15.82 25.00
N ASP A 176 -10.22 -15.02 26.03
CA ASP A 176 -11.20 -14.05 26.49
C ASP A 176 -11.33 -12.84 25.53
N GLU A 177 -12.40 -12.08 25.69
CA GLU A 177 -12.76 -10.98 24.80
C GLU A 177 -11.67 -9.90 24.73
N VAL A 178 -11.07 -9.56 25.88
CA VAL A 178 -9.99 -8.56 25.96
C VAL A 178 -8.75 -9.07 25.24
N TYR A 179 -8.32 -10.29 25.52
CA TYR A 179 -7.15 -10.87 24.86
C TYR A 179 -7.33 -10.91 23.33
N ASN A 180 -8.45 -11.44 22.85
CA ASN A 180 -8.71 -11.57 21.42
C ASN A 180 -8.73 -10.20 20.72
N LEU A 181 -9.35 -9.19 21.33
CA LEU A 181 -9.40 -7.84 20.78
C LEU A 181 -8.00 -7.23 20.65
N TYR A 182 -7.23 -7.20 21.74
CA TYR A 182 -5.94 -6.50 21.73
C TYR A 182 -4.82 -7.29 21.08
N ARG A 183 -4.89 -8.64 21.06
CA ARG A 183 -4.00 -9.46 20.24
C ARG A 183 -4.22 -9.20 18.76
N LYS A 184 -5.47 -8.99 18.35
CA LYS A 184 -5.81 -8.57 17.00
C LYS A 184 -5.29 -7.15 16.70
N CYS A 185 -5.45 -6.19 17.61
CA CYS A 185 -4.88 -4.85 17.42
C CYS A 185 -3.36 -4.88 17.23
N ILE A 186 -2.64 -5.78 17.91
CA ILE A 186 -1.21 -6.01 17.68
C ILE A 186 -0.95 -6.52 16.26
N ALA A 187 -1.70 -7.54 15.82
CA ALA A 187 -1.54 -8.09 14.47
C ALA A 187 -1.76 -7.02 13.40
N GLU A 188 -2.85 -6.25 13.52
CA GLU A 188 -3.16 -5.15 12.59
C GLU A 188 -2.07 -4.07 12.64
N ALA A 189 -1.52 -3.73 13.80
CA ALA A 189 -0.38 -2.81 13.87
C ALA A 189 0.86 -3.36 13.13
N CYS A 190 1.10 -4.67 13.20
CA CYS A 190 2.20 -5.33 12.49
C CYS A 190 1.98 -5.39 10.97
N GLU A 191 0.73 -5.51 10.50
CA GLU A 191 0.38 -5.42 9.08
C GLU A 191 0.74 -4.04 8.50
N ALA A 192 0.76 -2.98 9.31
CA ALA A 192 1.14 -1.64 8.84
C ALA A 192 2.58 -1.55 8.31
N LEU A 193 3.47 -2.47 8.74
CA LEU A 193 4.84 -2.57 8.24
C LEU A 193 4.90 -3.03 6.76
N GLN A 194 3.82 -3.59 6.24
CA GLN A 194 3.70 -4.02 4.84
C GLN A 194 3.07 -2.93 3.96
N ILE A 195 2.66 -1.79 4.53
CA ILE A 195 2.07 -0.68 3.79
C ILE A 195 3.19 0.22 3.26
N ILE A 196 3.31 0.26 1.93
CA ILE A 196 4.40 0.96 1.23
C ILE A 196 4.20 2.48 1.22
N ASP A 197 2.95 2.94 1.17
CA ASP A 197 2.66 4.37 1.08
C ASP A 197 2.58 4.95 2.51
N GLU A 198 3.44 5.93 2.80
CA GLU A 198 3.56 6.49 4.15
C GLU A 198 2.28 7.22 4.58
N THR A 199 1.53 7.80 3.63
CA THR A 199 0.25 8.48 3.90
C THR A 199 -0.80 7.46 4.35
N ARG A 200 -0.95 6.36 3.60
CA ARG A 200 -1.86 5.25 3.94
C ARG A 200 -1.44 4.58 5.24
N CYS A 201 -0.15 4.35 5.45
CA CYS A 201 0.37 3.75 6.68
C CYS A 201 0.02 4.63 7.90
N PHE A 202 0.26 5.94 7.80
CA PHE A 202 -0.12 6.91 8.84
C PHE A 202 -1.62 6.87 9.14
N VAL A 203 -2.47 6.95 8.10
CA VAL A 203 -3.93 6.92 8.27
C VAL A 203 -4.39 5.61 8.91
N PHE A 204 -3.81 4.49 8.49
CA PHE A 204 -4.12 3.16 9.02
C PHE A 204 -3.72 3.06 10.49
N LEU A 205 -2.45 3.32 10.85
CA LEU A 205 -1.99 3.30 12.25
C LEU A 205 -2.78 4.26 13.13
N PHE A 206 -3.07 5.47 12.65
CA PHE A 206 -3.86 6.43 13.41
C PHE A 206 -5.28 5.92 13.67
N SER A 207 -5.91 5.28 12.68
CA SER A 207 -7.24 4.67 12.86
C SER A 207 -7.23 3.56 13.91
N LYS A 208 -6.18 2.73 13.93
CA LYS A 208 -5.99 1.68 14.93
C LYS A 208 -5.79 2.26 16.32
N LEU A 209 -4.96 3.31 16.44
CA LEU A 209 -4.77 4.06 17.67
C LEU A 209 -6.12 4.59 18.20
N ASP A 210 -6.91 5.27 17.37
CA ASP A 210 -8.22 5.85 17.77
C ASP A 210 -9.16 4.77 18.34
N GLY A 211 -9.16 3.57 17.74
CA GLY A 211 -9.98 2.43 18.18
C GLY A 211 -9.64 1.82 19.54
N LEU A 212 -8.45 2.07 20.10
CA LEU A 212 -7.99 1.40 21.33
C LEU A 212 -8.72 1.84 22.61
N GLY A 213 -9.21 3.08 22.64
CA GLY A 213 -9.67 3.74 23.87
C GLY A 213 -11.01 3.24 24.42
N LEU A 214 -11.75 2.39 23.68
CA LEU A 214 -13.07 1.86 24.08
C LEU A 214 -14.07 2.95 24.52
N CYS A 215 -13.96 4.17 23.99
CA CYS A 215 -14.95 5.20 24.24
C CYS A 215 -16.21 4.93 23.40
N GLU A 216 -17.37 5.26 23.95
CA GLU A 216 -18.66 5.10 23.24
C GLU A 216 -18.88 6.19 22.19
N THR A 217 -18.14 7.29 22.30
CA THR A 217 -18.14 8.38 21.31
C THR A 217 -16.99 8.17 20.32
N TYR A 218 -17.25 8.33 19.01
CA TYR A 218 -16.22 8.39 17.96
C TYR A 218 -15.45 9.73 18.03
N SER A 219 -14.85 10.03 19.18
CA SER A 219 -14.13 11.26 19.50
C SER A 219 -12.70 10.91 19.87
N PHE A 220 -11.77 11.20 18.96
CA PHE A 220 -10.34 10.98 19.22
C PHE A 220 -9.86 11.71 20.48
N SER A 221 -10.44 12.86 20.82
CA SER A 221 -10.07 13.60 22.04
C SER A 221 -10.28 12.76 23.31
N ASP A 222 -11.34 11.95 23.35
CA ASP A 222 -11.70 11.16 24.51
C ASP A 222 -10.91 9.84 24.54
N ASN A 223 -10.80 9.17 23.39
CA ASN A 223 -9.94 8.01 23.22
C ASN A 223 -8.47 8.33 23.54
N LYS A 224 -7.96 9.48 23.08
CA LYS A 224 -6.58 9.93 23.30
C LYS A 224 -6.24 9.90 24.78
N LYS A 225 -7.06 10.49 25.66
CA LYS A 225 -6.81 10.56 27.12
C LYS A 225 -6.70 9.16 27.75
N ARG A 226 -7.57 8.24 27.33
CA ARG A 226 -7.58 6.85 27.76
C ARG A 226 -6.34 6.10 27.31
N ILE A 227 -5.92 6.31 26.07
CA ILE A 227 -4.72 5.67 25.51
C ILE A 227 -3.47 6.16 26.23
N ILE A 228 -3.28 7.47 26.32
CA ILE A 228 -2.05 8.05 26.88
C ILE A 228 -1.91 7.75 28.38
N SER A 229 -3.01 7.63 29.13
CA SER A 229 -2.96 7.30 30.56
C SER A 229 -2.46 5.88 30.81
N MET A 230 -2.77 4.93 29.92
CA MET A 230 -2.32 3.55 30.01
C MET A 230 -0.84 3.37 29.65
N VAL A 231 -0.32 4.13 28.68
CA VAL A 231 1.09 4.02 28.20
C VAL A 231 2.06 4.94 28.94
N SER A 232 1.54 5.83 29.79
CA SER A 232 2.36 6.75 30.59
C SER A 232 2.62 6.17 31.97
N ASP A 233 3.82 6.43 32.47
CA ASP A 233 4.29 6.11 33.83
C ASP A 233 4.31 7.34 34.73
N ASN A 234 4.34 8.54 34.15
CA ASN A 234 4.36 9.81 34.87
C ASN A 234 3.75 10.95 34.04
N GLN A 235 3.45 12.07 34.71
CA GLN A 235 2.80 13.23 34.10
C GLN A 235 3.61 13.86 32.96
N ASN A 236 4.95 13.78 32.99
CA ASN A 236 5.79 14.34 31.94
C ASN A 236 5.64 13.54 30.64
N LYS A 237 5.74 12.20 30.71
CA LYS A 237 5.51 11.30 29.56
C LYS A 237 4.10 11.48 29.00
N PHE A 238 3.09 11.59 29.87
CA PHE A 238 1.72 11.89 29.48
C PHE A 238 1.61 13.19 28.67
N ASN A 239 2.23 14.28 29.14
CA ASN A 239 2.18 15.58 28.47
C ASN A 239 2.88 15.57 27.10
N ILE A 240 4.01 14.87 26.98
CA ILE A 240 4.75 14.72 25.72
C ILE A 240 3.88 14.00 24.69
N ILE A 241 3.38 12.80 25.02
CA ILE A 241 2.57 12.00 24.10
C ILE A 241 1.25 12.73 23.75
N SER A 242 0.62 13.38 24.74
CA SER A 242 -0.60 14.18 24.50
C SER A 242 -0.38 15.28 23.47
N SER A 243 0.80 15.92 23.49
CA SER A 243 1.16 17.01 22.57
C SER A 243 1.48 16.48 21.18
N GLU A 244 2.21 15.38 21.08
CA GLU A 244 2.51 14.72 19.80
C GLU A 244 1.24 14.24 19.11
N LEU A 245 0.36 13.51 19.82
CA LEU A 245 -0.90 13.04 19.26
C LEU A 245 -1.86 14.18 18.90
N TYR A 246 -1.79 15.31 19.61
CA TYR A 246 -2.55 16.50 19.23
C TYR A 246 -2.06 17.05 17.89
N PHE A 247 -0.74 17.21 17.71
CA PHE A 247 -0.13 17.62 16.45
C PHE A 247 -0.50 16.67 15.30
N TYR A 248 -0.34 15.36 15.50
CA TYR A 248 -0.69 14.37 14.47
C TYR A 248 -2.17 14.42 14.09
N SER A 249 -3.06 14.59 15.07
CA SER A 249 -4.50 14.66 14.81
C SER A 249 -4.92 15.95 14.12
N LYS A 250 -4.35 17.10 14.51
CA LYS A 250 -4.84 18.42 14.10
C LYS A 250 -4.16 18.94 12.86
N GLU A 251 -2.86 18.77 12.77
CA GLU A 251 -2.05 19.37 11.71
C GLU A 251 -1.79 18.39 10.56
N ILE A 252 -1.69 17.07 10.84
CA ILE A 252 -1.34 16.07 9.82
C ILE A 252 -2.60 15.35 9.31
N ARG A 253 -3.30 14.63 10.19
CA ARG A 253 -4.49 13.84 9.81
C ARG A 253 -5.58 14.70 9.17
N THR A 254 -5.79 15.92 9.64
CA THR A 254 -6.78 16.83 9.06
C THR A 254 -6.43 17.16 7.61
N GLU A 255 -5.18 17.52 7.33
CA GLU A 255 -4.73 17.86 5.97
C GLU A 255 -4.83 16.65 5.03
N ILE A 256 -4.45 15.46 5.50
CA ILE A 256 -4.51 14.23 4.70
C ILE A 256 -5.96 13.79 4.46
N VAL A 257 -6.72 13.56 5.53
CA VAL A 257 -8.05 12.93 5.44
C VAL A 257 -9.13 13.90 4.95
N HIS A 258 -8.96 15.21 5.16
CA HIS A 258 -9.97 16.20 4.77
C HIS A 258 -9.56 17.09 3.61
N LYS A 259 -8.26 17.21 3.30
CA LYS A 259 -7.80 18.00 2.16
C LYS A 259 -7.14 17.18 1.05
N GLY A 260 -7.08 15.86 1.21
CA GLY A 260 -6.51 14.95 0.21
C GLY A 260 -5.02 15.22 -0.06
N LYS A 261 -4.30 15.79 0.92
CA LYS A 261 -2.85 15.98 0.82
C LYS A 261 -2.11 14.70 1.15
N LYS A 262 -0.91 14.53 0.60
CA LYS A 262 0.00 13.45 0.99
C LYS A 262 0.86 13.88 2.18
N ILE A 263 1.33 12.92 2.98
CA ILE A 263 2.11 13.22 4.19
C ILE A 263 3.47 13.86 3.85
N ASP A 264 4.05 13.51 2.71
CA ASP A 264 5.32 14.04 2.21
C ASP A 264 5.21 15.46 1.63
N GLU A 265 3.99 15.97 1.42
CA GLU A 265 3.72 17.40 1.16
C GLU A 265 3.76 18.23 2.45
N LEU A 266 3.64 17.60 3.62
CA LEU A 266 3.51 18.26 4.91
C LEU A 266 4.81 18.22 5.72
N ILE A 267 5.49 17.07 5.70
CA ILE A 267 6.71 16.80 6.46
C ILE A 267 7.69 15.97 5.63
N SER A 268 8.95 15.91 6.05
CA SER A 268 9.92 15.04 5.38
C SER A 268 9.54 13.56 5.54
N ILE A 269 9.92 12.71 4.59
CA ILE A 269 9.67 11.26 4.67
C ILE A 269 10.31 10.64 5.92
N ARG A 270 11.48 11.15 6.33
CA ARG A 270 12.11 10.73 7.58
C ARG A 270 11.21 11.01 8.78
N GLU A 271 10.65 12.21 8.87
CA GLU A 271 9.70 12.55 9.94
C GLU A 271 8.42 11.71 9.83
N ALA A 272 7.92 11.42 8.63
CA ALA A 272 6.78 10.54 8.44
C ALA A 272 7.04 9.13 9.01
N ASN A 273 8.21 8.55 8.73
CA ASN A 273 8.62 7.25 9.28
C ASN A 273 8.75 7.30 10.82
N GLU A 274 9.30 8.39 11.36
CA GLU A 274 9.40 8.59 12.81
C GLU A 274 8.01 8.69 13.48
N ILE A 275 7.04 9.34 12.82
CA ILE A 275 5.65 9.40 13.28
C ILE A 275 5.00 8.01 13.23
N ASN A 276 5.15 7.28 12.11
CA ASN A 276 4.62 5.92 11.96
C ASN A 276 5.19 4.98 13.03
N GLN A 277 6.50 5.04 13.29
CA GLN A 277 7.13 4.28 14.38
C GLN A 277 6.56 4.65 15.76
N LYS A 278 6.35 5.93 16.05
CA LYS A 278 5.79 6.38 17.33
C LYS A 278 4.35 5.89 17.50
N LEU A 279 3.52 5.99 16.47
CA LEU A 279 2.14 5.48 16.50
C LEU A 279 2.13 3.97 16.74
N PHE A 280 2.94 3.21 16.01
CA PHE A 280 3.11 1.77 16.19
C PHE A 280 3.52 1.43 17.64
N ASN A 281 4.55 2.08 18.17
CA ASN A 281 5.03 1.84 19.54
C ASN A 281 3.95 2.13 20.59
N ILE A 282 3.16 3.20 20.43
CA ILE A 282 2.06 3.52 21.35
C ILE A 282 1.00 2.42 21.31
N ILE A 283 0.62 1.94 20.12
CA ILE A 283 -0.36 0.86 19.97
C ILE A 283 0.13 -0.41 20.66
N ILE A 284 1.36 -0.85 20.37
CA ILE A 284 1.95 -2.04 20.97
C ILE A 284 2.04 -1.92 22.50
N GLN A 285 2.56 -0.81 23.02
CA GLN A 285 2.65 -0.57 24.46
C GLN A 285 1.29 -0.59 25.15
N PHE A 286 0.27 0.01 24.53
CA PHE A 286 -1.10 -0.01 25.07
C PHE A 286 -1.63 -1.45 25.14
N CYS A 287 -1.50 -2.22 24.06
CA CYS A 287 -2.01 -3.58 23.98
C CYS A 287 -1.31 -4.50 24.98
N ILE A 288 0.03 -4.43 25.09
CA ILE A 288 0.82 -5.17 26.08
C ILE A 288 0.32 -4.84 27.49
N LYS A 289 0.19 -3.55 27.82
CA LYS A 289 -0.26 -3.10 29.14
C LYS A 289 -1.65 -3.61 29.48
N VAL A 290 -2.57 -3.59 28.52
CA VAL A 290 -3.94 -4.09 28.71
C VAL A 290 -3.93 -5.59 28.95
N ILE A 291 -3.24 -6.36 28.09
CA ILE A 291 -3.22 -7.82 28.21
C ILE A 291 -2.58 -8.25 29.54
N SER A 292 -1.48 -7.61 29.94
CA SER A 292 -0.77 -7.92 31.19
C SER A 292 -1.56 -7.61 32.46
N THR A 293 -2.66 -6.83 32.39
CA THR A 293 -3.57 -6.67 33.54
C THR A 293 -4.29 -7.96 33.96
N GLY A 294 -4.40 -8.93 33.05
CA GLY A 294 -5.19 -10.14 33.29
C GLY A 294 -6.71 -9.95 33.24
N ILE A 295 -7.21 -8.74 32.94
CA ILE A 295 -8.65 -8.47 32.81
C ILE A 295 -9.21 -9.22 31.59
N THR A 296 -10.36 -9.87 31.76
CA THR A 296 -10.96 -10.75 30.74
C THR A 296 -12.25 -10.22 30.10
N SER A 297 -12.88 -9.17 30.65
CA SER A 297 -14.09 -8.56 30.09
C SER A 297 -13.90 -7.08 29.76
N ILE A 298 -14.57 -6.62 28.70
CA ILE A 298 -14.47 -5.25 28.22
C ILE A 298 -15.03 -4.24 29.23
N GLU A 299 -16.10 -4.58 29.97
CA GLU A 299 -16.67 -3.71 31.00
C GLU A 299 -15.67 -3.43 32.12
N MET A 300 -15.00 -4.47 32.63
CA MET A 300 -13.99 -4.31 33.68
C MET A 300 -12.79 -3.51 33.16
N LEU A 301 -12.41 -3.71 31.90
CA LEU A 301 -11.33 -2.95 31.30
C LEU A 301 -11.68 -1.47 31.15
N LYS A 302 -12.91 -1.14 30.75
CA LYS A 302 -13.39 0.25 30.69
C LYS A 302 -13.30 0.95 32.05
N GLU A 303 -13.65 0.24 33.13
CA GLU A 303 -13.53 0.74 34.49
C GLU A 303 -12.06 0.97 34.88
N TYR A 304 -11.20 -0.02 34.62
CA TYR A 304 -9.77 0.06 34.86
C TYR A 304 -9.12 1.27 34.15
N ILE A 305 -9.37 1.42 32.84
CA ILE A 305 -8.85 2.56 32.05
C ILE A 305 -9.36 3.89 32.62
N SER A 306 -10.62 3.95 33.05
CA SER A 306 -11.18 5.18 33.63
C SER A 306 -10.49 5.56 34.94
N ASN A 307 -10.07 4.57 35.74
CA ASN A 307 -9.27 4.80 36.95
C ASN A 307 -7.84 5.27 36.62
N GLU A 308 -7.22 4.73 35.56
CA GLU A 308 -5.90 5.19 35.11
C GLU A 308 -5.93 6.65 34.63
N VAL A 309 -6.99 7.08 33.95
CA VAL A 309 -7.16 8.48 33.49
C VAL A 309 -7.13 9.47 34.65
N ILE A 310 -7.71 9.14 35.80
CA ILE A 310 -7.82 10.04 36.97
C ILE A 310 -6.43 10.39 37.55
N LYS A 311 -5.41 9.58 37.30
CA LYS A 311 -4.05 9.80 37.80
C LYS A 311 -3.33 10.99 37.15
N TYR A 312 -3.85 11.50 36.04
CA TYR A 312 -3.18 12.50 35.22
C TYR A 312 -4.00 13.79 35.09
N ALA A 313 -3.31 14.92 35.17
CA ALA A 313 -3.89 16.22 34.84
C ALA A 313 -3.80 16.45 33.33
N TYR A 314 -4.95 16.68 32.67
CA TYR A 314 -4.94 17.00 31.25
C TYR A 314 -4.65 18.48 31.01
N ILE A 315 -3.53 18.75 30.36
CA ILE A 315 -3.18 20.08 29.85
C ILE A 315 -3.44 20.09 28.35
N THR A 316 -4.21 21.07 27.87
CA THR A 316 -4.42 21.26 26.43
C THR A 316 -3.08 21.61 25.77
N PRO A 317 -2.60 20.80 24.82
CA PRO A 317 -1.35 21.09 24.12
C PRO A 317 -1.42 22.41 23.35
N GLN A 318 -0.27 23.08 23.21
CA GLN A 318 -0.16 24.25 22.34
C GLN A 318 -0.15 23.82 20.88
N GLU A 319 -0.71 24.67 20.02
CA GLU A 319 -0.64 24.48 18.58
C GLU A 319 0.82 24.55 18.11
N ARG A 320 1.25 23.51 17.40
CA ARG A 320 2.52 23.49 16.70
C ARG A 320 2.21 23.72 15.23
N ILE A 321 2.69 24.82 14.67
CA ILE A 321 2.47 25.16 13.27
C ILE A 321 3.41 24.28 12.41
N LEU A 322 2.87 23.66 11.36
CA LEU A 322 3.69 23.08 10.31
C LEU A 322 4.50 24.19 9.65
N THR A 323 5.83 24.15 9.81
CA THR A 323 6.71 24.91 8.91
C THR A 323 6.57 24.28 7.54
N GLU A 324 5.99 25.01 6.59
CA GLU A 324 5.93 24.58 5.19
C GLU A 324 7.32 24.14 4.75
N ILE A 325 7.40 22.95 4.15
CA ILE A 325 8.62 22.52 3.49
C ILE A 325 8.87 23.57 2.40
N PRO A 326 10.01 24.27 2.40
CA PRO A 326 10.28 25.27 1.37
C PRO A 326 10.17 24.59 0.01
N PHE A 327 9.37 25.17 -0.88
CA PHE A 327 9.19 24.66 -2.24
C PHE A 327 10.57 24.57 -2.91
N LYS A 328 11.10 23.35 -3.02
CA LYS A 328 12.32 23.11 -3.80
C LYS A 328 11.93 23.21 -5.26
N ASN A 329 12.40 24.26 -5.93
CA ASN A 329 12.26 24.38 -7.37
C ASN A 329 13.29 23.45 -8.00
N TYR A 330 12.88 22.22 -8.32
CA TYR A 330 13.74 21.27 -8.99
C TYR A 330 13.93 21.69 -10.45
N SER A 331 15.17 21.59 -10.94
CA SER A 331 15.39 21.60 -12.39
C SER A 331 14.62 20.43 -13.02
N LYS A 332 14.27 20.54 -14.30
CA LYS A 332 13.50 19.50 -15.02
C LYS A 332 14.41 18.72 -15.97
N THR A 333 14.12 17.44 -16.14
CA THR A 333 14.87 16.51 -16.99
C THR A 333 13.96 15.46 -17.61
N VAL A 334 14.54 14.56 -18.40
CA VAL A 334 13.86 13.43 -19.06
C VAL A 334 14.28 12.13 -18.39
N TYR A 335 13.31 11.26 -18.09
CA TYR A 335 13.57 9.91 -17.60
C TYR A 335 13.03 8.85 -18.53
N VAL A 336 13.69 7.70 -18.53
CA VAL A 336 13.32 6.52 -19.30
C VAL A 336 13.20 5.34 -18.35
N ALA A 337 12.12 4.58 -18.49
CA ALA A 337 11.92 3.34 -17.76
C ALA A 337 11.46 2.24 -18.71
N SER A 338 12.10 1.08 -18.64
CA SER A 338 11.61 -0.15 -19.29
C SER A 338 10.45 -0.72 -18.46
N ILE A 339 9.53 -1.41 -19.14
CA ILE A 339 8.36 -2.01 -18.49
C ILE A 339 8.11 -3.40 -19.08
N ASP A 340 8.10 -4.40 -18.20
CA ASP A 340 7.77 -5.78 -18.53
C ASP A 340 6.27 -6.05 -18.35
N GLY A 341 5.73 -7.05 -19.03
CA GLY A 341 4.32 -7.42 -18.90
C GLY A 341 3.32 -6.50 -19.58
N ILE A 342 3.78 -5.56 -20.42
CA ILE A 342 2.91 -4.66 -21.17
C ILE A 342 3.15 -4.82 -22.67
N GLN A 343 2.06 -4.80 -23.44
CA GLN A 343 2.05 -4.80 -24.89
C GLN A 343 1.58 -3.43 -25.37
N ILE A 344 2.42 -2.78 -26.17
CA ILE A 344 2.14 -1.48 -26.80
C ILE A 344 2.30 -1.71 -28.30
N ASP A 345 1.20 -1.60 -29.06
CA ASP A 345 1.22 -1.93 -30.48
C ASP A 345 1.83 -0.82 -31.35
N TYR A 346 1.61 0.43 -30.95
CA TYR A 346 2.10 1.62 -31.65
C TYR A 346 2.59 2.68 -30.65
N PRO A 347 3.52 3.57 -31.06
CA PRO A 347 3.98 4.65 -30.20
C PRO A 347 2.83 5.62 -29.88
N GLU A 348 2.73 6.03 -28.62
CA GLU A 348 1.69 6.96 -28.15
C GLU A 348 2.30 8.11 -27.36
N LYS A 349 1.71 9.31 -27.52
CA LYS A 349 2.02 10.48 -26.69
C LYS A 349 0.84 10.81 -25.77
N ARG A 350 1.12 10.84 -24.47
CA ARG A 350 0.14 11.10 -23.40
C ARG A 350 0.61 12.28 -22.56
N GLY A 351 0.19 13.49 -22.89
CA GLY A 351 0.70 14.72 -22.25
C GLY A 351 2.24 14.82 -22.34
N ASN A 352 2.90 14.74 -21.18
CA ASN A 352 4.37 14.75 -21.06
C ASN A 352 5.01 13.36 -21.12
N TYR A 353 4.26 12.31 -21.46
CA TYR A 353 4.75 10.94 -21.51
C TYR A 353 4.77 10.42 -22.95
N LEU A 354 5.83 9.68 -23.30
CA LEU A 354 5.93 8.96 -24.57
C LEU A 354 5.99 7.46 -24.26
N LEU A 355 5.07 6.70 -24.83
CA LEU A 355 4.96 5.25 -24.70
C LEU A 355 5.47 4.63 -25.98
N LEU A 356 6.50 3.80 -25.86
CA LEU A 356 7.16 3.18 -27.00
C LEU A 356 7.00 1.65 -26.93
N PRO A 357 6.58 1.01 -28.03
CA PRO A 357 6.67 -0.43 -28.19
C PRO A 357 8.08 -0.97 -27.98
N SER A 358 8.18 -2.28 -27.80
CA SER A 358 9.47 -2.98 -27.91
C SER A 358 10.09 -2.73 -29.29
N LEU A 359 11.42 -2.71 -29.38
CA LEU A 359 12.10 -2.58 -30.66
C LEU A 359 12.03 -3.85 -31.50
N GLU A 360 11.69 -4.99 -30.89
CA GLU A 360 11.35 -6.23 -31.58
C GLU A 360 10.03 -6.08 -32.37
N ASP A 361 9.05 -5.36 -31.80
CA ASP A 361 7.75 -5.14 -32.42
C ASP A 361 7.72 -3.88 -33.31
N PHE A 362 8.49 -2.84 -32.97
CA PHE A 362 8.52 -1.57 -33.68
C PHE A 362 9.94 -1.06 -33.94
N SER A 363 10.42 -1.23 -35.17
CA SER A 363 11.82 -0.98 -35.51
C SER A 363 12.26 0.49 -35.36
N TYR A 364 13.50 0.70 -34.89
CA TYR A 364 14.18 2.01 -34.85
C TYR A 364 14.07 2.78 -36.18
N LYS A 365 14.23 2.07 -37.31
CA LYS A 365 14.17 2.68 -38.64
C LYS A 365 12.85 3.41 -38.90
N ARG A 366 11.72 2.86 -38.43
CA ARG A 366 10.40 3.47 -38.62
C ARG A 366 10.27 4.81 -37.89
N TYR A 367 10.86 4.95 -36.71
CA TYR A 367 10.97 6.25 -36.02
C TYR A 367 11.83 7.24 -36.82
N TYR A 368 12.99 6.78 -37.30
CA TYR A 368 13.91 7.64 -38.06
C TYR A 368 13.30 8.13 -39.36
N ASP A 369 12.66 7.24 -40.13
CA ASP A 369 12.01 7.61 -41.39
C ASP A 369 10.90 8.65 -41.15
N ASN A 370 10.07 8.47 -40.11
CA ASN A 370 9.03 9.43 -39.75
C ASN A 370 9.58 10.77 -39.21
N TYR A 371 10.71 10.76 -38.51
CA TYR A 371 11.43 11.98 -38.14
C TYR A 371 11.86 12.78 -39.38
N ILE A 372 12.48 12.12 -40.36
CA ILE A 372 12.91 12.79 -41.60
C ILE A 372 11.72 13.37 -42.38
N LEU A 373 10.61 12.62 -42.47
CA LEU A 373 9.38 13.11 -43.10
C LEU A 373 8.86 14.35 -42.39
N LYS A 374 8.83 14.34 -41.04
CA LYS A 374 8.34 15.47 -40.23
C LYS A 374 9.23 16.71 -40.34
N VAL A 375 10.55 16.55 -40.35
CA VAL A 375 11.51 17.63 -40.60
C VAL A 375 11.35 18.21 -42.01
N SER A 376 11.02 17.37 -42.98
CA SER A 376 10.82 17.77 -44.39
C SER A 376 9.42 18.36 -44.66
N ASN A 377 8.54 18.42 -43.65
CA ASN A 377 7.12 18.78 -43.79
C ASN A 377 6.33 17.86 -44.76
N ASP A 378 6.77 16.61 -44.90
CA ASP A 378 6.08 15.57 -45.66
C ASP A 378 5.07 14.80 -44.77
N GLU A 379 4.18 14.03 -45.41
CA GLU A 379 3.15 13.25 -44.73
C GLU A 379 3.76 12.09 -43.91
N CYS A 380 3.69 12.19 -42.58
CA CYS A 380 4.08 11.12 -41.66
C CYS A 380 2.95 10.10 -41.46
N GLU A 381 3.27 8.92 -40.92
CA GLU A 381 2.25 7.98 -40.52
C GLU A 381 1.34 8.59 -39.44
N ASN A 382 0.04 8.30 -39.50
CA ASN A 382 -0.96 8.90 -38.60
C ASN A 382 -0.67 8.69 -37.11
N ILE A 383 0.00 7.59 -36.74
CA ILE A 383 0.41 7.28 -35.36
C ILE A 383 1.39 8.32 -34.80
N PHE A 384 2.11 9.05 -35.65
CA PHE A 384 3.06 10.08 -35.24
C PHE A 384 2.49 11.50 -35.26
N ASN A 385 1.20 11.68 -35.58
CA ASN A 385 0.62 13.02 -35.74
C ASN A 385 0.79 13.90 -34.50
N ASP A 386 0.65 13.32 -33.31
CA ASP A 386 0.74 14.03 -32.02
C ASP A 386 2.18 14.31 -31.55
N PHE A 387 3.18 13.69 -32.16
CA PHE A 387 4.59 13.83 -31.77
C PHE A 387 5.19 15.10 -32.38
N SER A 388 5.90 15.92 -31.61
CA SER A 388 6.70 17.01 -32.17
C SER A 388 7.98 16.46 -32.82
N ILE A 389 8.70 17.33 -33.55
CA ILE A 389 10.05 17.01 -34.03
C ILE A 389 10.96 16.72 -32.83
N ASP A 390 10.91 17.56 -31.80
CA ASP A 390 11.69 17.39 -30.56
C ASP A 390 11.40 16.04 -29.88
N ASP A 391 10.14 15.61 -29.81
CA ASP A 391 9.78 14.31 -29.23
C ASP A 391 10.48 13.16 -29.98
N LEU A 392 10.46 13.22 -31.32
CA LEU A 392 11.12 12.21 -32.16
C LEU A 392 12.64 12.26 -32.02
N GLU A 393 13.25 13.44 -31.89
CA GLU A 393 14.68 13.57 -31.61
C GLU A 393 15.04 12.93 -30.27
N TYR A 394 14.28 13.21 -29.20
CA TYR A 394 14.48 12.58 -27.90
C TYR A 394 14.37 11.06 -27.99
N ILE A 395 13.33 10.54 -28.66
CA ILE A 395 13.15 9.10 -28.86
C ILE A 395 14.38 8.51 -29.56
N LEU A 396 14.83 9.08 -30.67
CA LEU A 396 15.97 8.56 -31.43
C LEU A 396 17.26 8.58 -30.60
N GLU A 397 17.54 9.67 -29.89
CA GLU A 397 18.74 9.79 -29.06
C GLU A 397 18.73 8.80 -27.89
N ILE A 398 17.55 8.56 -27.27
CA ILE A 398 17.38 7.59 -26.19
C ILE A 398 17.57 6.16 -26.72
N LEU A 399 16.88 5.79 -27.81
CA LEU A 399 16.92 4.44 -28.36
C LEU A 399 18.34 4.03 -28.81
N VAL A 400 19.15 4.96 -29.32
CA VAL A 400 20.56 4.70 -29.68
C VAL A 400 21.44 4.40 -28.46
N ARG A 401 21.03 4.84 -27.27
CA ARG A 401 21.81 4.75 -26.02
C ARG A 401 21.31 3.68 -25.06
N CYS A 402 20.14 3.11 -25.30
CA CYS A 402 19.62 1.99 -24.53
C CYS A 402 20.48 0.74 -24.70
N GLU A 403 20.49 -0.12 -23.70
CA GLU A 403 21.10 -1.44 -23.78
C GLU A 403 20.27 -2.34 -24.71
N ARG A 404 20.93 -3.12 -25.57
CA ARG A 404 20.25 -4.01 -26.53
C ARG A 404 19.41 -5.09 -25.85
N ASP A 405 19.80 -5.52 -24.66
CA ASP A 405 19.04 -6.52 -23.89
C ASP A 405 17.65 -6.01 -23.45
N ASP A 406 17.44 -4.68 -23.52
CA ASP A 406 16.15 -4.06 -23.25
C ASP A 406 15.27 -3.90 -24.51
N ASP A 407 15.74 -4.30 -25.69
CA ASP A 407 15.00 -4.13 -26.95
C ASP A 407 13.69 -4.92 -27.00
N LYS A 408 13.60 -6.01 -26.23
CA LYS A 408 12.39 -6.81 -26.04
C LYS A 408 11.32 -6.16 -25.14
N PHE A 409 11.67 -5.10 -24.40
CA PHE A 409 10.74 -4.44 -23.49
C PHE A 409 10.20 -3.14 -24.09
N SER A 410 8.94 -2.88 -23.79
CA SER A 410 8.31 -1.58 -24.00
C SER A 410 8.97 -0.53 -23.09
N ARG A 411 8.95 0.74 -23.51
CA ARG A 411 9.62 1.83 -22.82
C ARG A 411 8.68 3.01 -22.61
N ILE A 412 8.83 3.66 -21.46
CA ILE A 412 8.08 4.87 -21.13
C ILE A 412 9.10 5.98 -20.86
N ILE A 413 8.91 7.10 -21.55
CA ILE A 413 9.73 8.30 -21.42
C ILE A 413 8.88 9.39 -20.78
N GLY A 414 9.32 9.88 -19.63
CA GLY A 414 8.72 11.04 -18.97
C GLY A 414 9.51 12.30 -19.26
N LEU A 415 8.86 13.26 -19.90
CA LEU A 415 9.42 14.58 -20.22
C LEU A 415 9.16 15.57 -19.07
N ASN A 416 10.07 16.52 -18.89
CA ASN A 416 9.89 17.64 -17.97
C ASN A 416 9.63 17.24 -16.50
N LEU A 417 10.23 16.14 -16.04
CA LEU A 417 10.10 15.64 -14.68
C LEU A 417 11.18 16.23 -13.75
N PRO A 418 10.94 16.32 -12.42
CA PRO A 418 11.93 16.84 -11.48
C PRO A 418 13.27 16.12 -11.59
N LYS A 419 14.38 16.86 -11.45
CA LYS A 419 15.74 16.32 -11.43
C LYS A 419 16.23 16.17 -9.99
N ILE A 420 16.96 15.09 -9.71
CA ILE A 420 17.67 14.89 -8.44
C ILE A 420 18.97 15.69 -8.44
N GLU A 421 19.29 16.31 -7.31
CA GLU A 421 20.56 17.03 -7.12
C GLU A 421 21.73 16.05 -7.07
N GLU A 422 22.89 16.41 -7.63
CA GLU A 422 24.06 15.51 -7.73
C GLU A 422 24.52 14.97 -6.37
N GLU A 423 24.40 15.76 -5.31
CA GLU A 423 24.79 15.38 -3.94
C GLU A 423 23.87 14.28 -3.38
N ASP A 424 22.57 14.31 -3.73
CA ASP A 424 21.55 13.40 -3.21
C ASP A 424 21.60 12.02 -3.91
N ILE A 425 22.16 11.93 -5.13
CA ILE A 425 22.28 10.68 -5.90
C ILE A 425 23.09 9.63 -5.14
N TYR A 426 24.15 10.06 -4.44
CA TYR A 426 25.04 9.15 -3.72
C TYR A 426 24.49 8.72 -2.36
N LEU A 427 23.40 9.34 -1.89
CA LEU A 427 22.74 8.99 -0.65
C LEU A 427 21.59 8.01 -0.94
N ALA A 428 21.83 6.71 -0.73
CA ALA A 428 20.88 5.65 -1.09
C ALA A 428 19.43 5.92 -0.63
N PRO A 429 19.15 6.34 0.62
CA PRO A 429 17.78 6.60 1.05
C PRO A 429 17.07 7.72 0.26
N TYR A 430 17.80 8.75 -0.16
CA TYR A 430 17.24 9.86 -0.94
C TYR A 430 17.06 9.47 -2.40
N ARG A 431 18.08 8.85 -3.01
CA ARG A 431 18.02 8.35 -4.38
C ARG A 431 16.87 7.36 -4.56
N GLU A 432 16.73 6.40 -3.66
CA GLU A 432 15.71 5.35 -3.76
C GLU A 432 14.29 5.90 -3.68
N GLN A 433 14.05 6.84 -2.75
CA GLN A 433 12.77 7.54 -2.63
C GLN A 433 12.47 8.40 -3.86
N PHE A 434 13.49 9.05 -4.41
CA PHE A 434 13.36 9.85 -5.61
C PHE A 434 12.98 8.97 -6.82
N VAL A 435 13.64 7.82 -6.99
CA VAL A 435 13.30 6.86 -8.05
C VAL A 435 11.86 6.36 -7.90
N ASP A 436 11.41 6.03 -6.69
CA ASP A 436 10.01 5.67 -6.44
C ASP A 436 9.04 6.78 -6.87
N ASN A 437 9.34 8.03 -6.53
CA ASN A 437 8.51 9.19 -6.90
C ASN A 437 8.43 9.34 -8.43
N ILE A 438 9.57 9.31 -9.13
CA ILE A 438 9.59 9.42 -10.59
C ILE A 438 8.83 8.28 -11.24
N CYS A 439 9.04 7.02 -10.82
CA CYS A 439 8.30 5.89 -11.36
C CYS A 439 6.79 5.99 -11.06
N ASN A 440 6.39 6.50 -9.90
CA ASN A 440 4.97 6.75 -9.59
C ASN A 440 4.36 7.83 -10.48
N LYS A 441 5.12 8.87 -10.84
CA LYS A 441 4.69 9.86 -11.85
C LYS A 441 4.57 9.23 -13.24
N LEU A 442 5.54 8.41 -13.63
CA LEU A 442 5.46 7.67 -14.90
C LEU A 442 4.21 6.77 -14.93
N ASN A 443 3.82 6.15 -13.81
CA ASN A 443 2.63 5.29 -13.75
C ASN A 443 1.35 6.04 -14.16
N GLU A 444 1.31 7.36 -13.98
CA GLU A 444 0.16 8.19 -14.39
C GLU A 444 -0.18 8.03 -15.86
N CYS A 445 0.80 7.71 -16.72
CA CYS A 445 0.54 7.50 -18.13
C CYS A 445 -0.37 6.30 -18.41
N LEU A 446 -0.44 5.30 -17.50
CA LEU A 446 -1.26 4.09 -17.62
C LEU A 446 -2.62 4.20 -16.90
N TYR A 447 -2.90 5.31 -16.22
CA TYR A 447 -4.16 5.49 -15.49
C TYR A 447 -5.35 5.73 -16.40
N TYR A 448 -5.11 6.24 -17.61
CA TYR A 448 -6.14 6.29 -18.63
C TYR A 448 -6.66 4.89 -18.94
N ASP A 449 -5.80 3.89 -19.08
CA ASP A 449 -6.17 2.51 -19.39
C ASP A 449 -7.09 1.91 -18.30
N ILE A 450 -6.80 2.20 -17.02
CA ILE A 450 -7.62 1.76 -15.88
C ILE A 450 -9.00 2.43 -15.89
N LEU A 451 -9.07 3.71 -16.25
CA LEU A 451 -10.31 4.50 -16.18
C LEU A 451 -11.19 4.38 -17.44
N SER A 452 -10.62 4.05 -18.59
CA SER A 452 -11.29 3.99 -19.89
C SER A 452 -11.82 2.60 -20.28
N GLY A 453 -11.82 1.65 -19.33
CA GLY A 453 -12.37 0.31 -19.55
C GLY A 453 -11.36 -0.71 -20.06
N GLY A 454 -10.07 -0.57 -19.67
CA GLY A 454 -9.03 -1.55 -19.98
C GLY A 454 -9.31 -2.95 -19.44
N ASP A 455 -10.24 -3.10 -18.50
CA ASP A 455 -10.76 -4.38 -18.00
C ASP A 455 -11.50 -5.19 -19.08
N ILE A 456 -12.16 -4.52 -20.03
CA ILE A 456 -12.84 -5.20 -21.15
C ILE A 456 -11.82 -5.87 -22.08
N LEU A 457 -10.65 -5.25 -22.26
CA LEU A 457 -9.60 -5.73 -23.15
C LEU A 457 -8.63 -6.71 -22.48
N ASN A 458 -8.35 -6.51 -21.19
CA ASN A 458 -7.31 -7.23 -20.45
C ASN A 458 -7.85 -8.16 -19.35
N GLY A 459 -9.18 -8.25 -19.19
CA GLY A 459 -9.79 -8.94 -18.05
C GLY A 459 -9.48 -8.22 -16.73
N GLU A 460 -9.44 -8.95 -15.63
CA GLU A 460 -9.13 -8.40 -14.30
C GLU A 460 -7.63 -8.10 -14.08
N ILE A 461 -6.83 -8.00 -15.16
CA ILE A 461 -5.40 -7.71 -15.10
C ILE A 461 -5.17 -6.20 -15.07
N LEU A 462 -4.38 -5.73 -14.09
CA LEU A 462 -3.97 -4.33 -13.99
C LEU A 462 -2.71 -4.05 -14.82
N PRO A 463 -2.45 -2.79 -15.21
CA PRO A 463 -1.16 -2.43 -15.79
C PRO A 463 0.00 -2.76 -14.85
N PRO A 464 1.18 -3.15 -15.37
CA PRO A 464 2.37 -3.30 -14.55
C PRO A 464 2.87 -1.95 -14.00
N ARG A 465 3.51 -1.99 -12.83
CA ARG A 465 4.19 -0.86 -12.22
C ARG A 465 5.51 -0.56 -12.93
N ILE A 466 5.67 0.69 -13.34
CA ILE A 466 6.78 1.14 -14.15
C ILE A 466 8.10 1.13 -13.38
N GLY A 467 9.14 0.76 -14.13
CA GLY A 467 10.52 0.78 -13.68
C GLY A 467 10.88 -0.40 -12.79
N ILE A 468 10.02 -1.40 -12.61
CA ILE A 468 10.35 -2.61 -11.85
C ILE A 468 10.75 -3.73 -12.81
N LYS A 469 11.99 -4.22 -12.69
CA LYS A 469 12.55 -5.34 -13.44
C LYS A 469 13.21 -6.31 -12.47
N ASP A 470 12.79 -7.57 -12.48
CA ASP A 470 13.29 -8.62 -11.57
C ASP A 470 13.24 -8.20 -10.08
N GLY A 471 12.19 -7.47 -9.70
CA GLY A 471 12.02 -6.94 -8.34
C GLY A 471 12.88 -5.71 -8.03
N ILE A 472 13.72 -5.21 -8.93
CA ILE A 472 14.51 -4.00 -8.73
C ILE A 472 13.81 -2.83 -9.42
N ARG A 473 13.53 -1.76 -8.67
CA ARG A 473 13.03 -0.53 -9.27
C ARG A 473 14.17 0.34 -9.75
N ALA A 474 14.10 0.85 -10.97
CA ALA A 474 15.13 1.69 -11.56
C ALA A 474 14.60 2.57 -12.70
N ILE A 475 15.32 3.65 -12.96
CA ILE A 475 15.11 4.56 -14.08
C ILE A 475 16.44 4.97 -14.68
N TYR A 476 16.40 5.47 -15.91
CA TYR A 476 17.53 6.13 -16.55
C TYR A 476 17.24 7.61 -16.71
N GLU A 477 18.13 8.46 -16.21
CA GLU A 477 18.08 9.90 -16.46
C GLU A 477 18.82 10.22 -17.75
N PHE A 478 18.18 10.97 -18.65
CA PHE A 478 18.81 11.44 -19.87
C PHE A 478 19.55 12.75 -19.60
N ILE A 479 20.89 12.72 -19.67
CA ILE A 479 21.74 13.86 -19.31
C ILE A 479 22.79 14.19 -20.37
N GLU A 480 23.17 15.46 -20.42
CA GLU A 480 24.29 15.96 -21.20
C GLU A 480 25.50 16.18 -20.29
N GLY A 481 26.63 15.55 -20.59
CA GLY A 481 27.90 15.75 -19.88
C GLY A 481 29.08 15.74 -20.84
N ASN A 482 29.98 16.72 -20.68
CA ASN A 482 31.17 16.90 -21.53
C ASN A 482 30.85 16.94 -23.04
N GLY A 483 29.71 17.55 -23.42
CA GLY A 483 29.25 17.65 -24.81
C GLY A 483 28.76 16.32 -25.41
N LYS A 484 28.45 15.32 -24.58
CA LYS A 484 27.87 14.04 -24.99
C LYS A 484 26.61 13.74 -24.19
N LEU A 485 25.60 13.21 -24.86
CA LEU A 485 24.38 12.71 -24.24
C LEU A 485 24.59 11.27 -23.78
N PHE A 486 24.09 10.91 -22.61
CA PHE A 486 24.09 9.53 -22.11
C PHE A 486 22.91 9.29 -21.16
N LEU A 487 22.60 8.01 -20.96
CA LEU A 487 21.60 7.55 -19.99
C LEU A 487 22.32 7.18 -18.69
N ARG A 488 22.02 7.91 -17.60
CA ARG A 488 22.52 7.62 -16.26
C ARG A 488 21.55 6.69 -15.55
N PHE A 489 21.99 5.48 -15.24
CA PHE A 489 21.21 4.53 -14.44
C PHE A 489 21.07 5.03 -12.99
N LEU A 490 19.84 5.09 -12.49
CA LEU A 490 19.50 5.43 -11.12
C LEU A 490 18.77 4.24 -10.48
N PRO A 491 19.45 3.45 -9.63
CA PRO A 491 18.80 2.35 -8.92
C PRO A 491 17.92 2.87 -7.78
N GLY A 492 16.72 2.32 -7.71
CA GLY A 492 15.74 2.53 -6.65
C GLY A 492 15.70 1.35 -5.67
N ARG A 493 14.54 1.21 -5.02
CA ARG A 493 14.30 0.16 -4.03
C ARG A 493 14.17 -1.23 -4.66
N ILE A 494 14.36 -2.22 -3.81
CA ILE A 494 14.10 -3.62 -4.12
C ILE A 494 12.72 -4.01 -3.58
N PHE A 495 11.89 -4.55 -4.45
CA PHE A 495 10.57 -5.10 -4.20
C PHE A 495 10.61 -6.61 -4.43
N SER A 496 10.35 -7.35 -3.37
CA SER A 496 10.65 -8.78 -3.35
C SER A 496 9.46 -9.69 -3.61
N GLU A 497 8.25 -9.14 -3.73
CA GLU A 497 7.03 -9.88 -4.12
C GLU A 497 6.34 -9.30 -5.35
N TYR A 498 7.10 -8.70 -6.27
CA TYR A 498 6.52 -8.14 -7.49
C TYR A 498 6.42 -9.20 -8.59
N GLN A 499 5.19 -9.62 -8.88
CA GLN A 499 4.90 -10.55 -9.97
C GLN A 499 4.06 -9.91 -11.05
N ILE A 500 4.33 -10.33 -12.28
CA ILE A 500 3.57 -9.95 -13.47
C ILE A 500 2.83 -11.22 -13.94
N PRO A 501 1.54 -11.13 -14.30
CA PRO A 501 0.82 -12.20 -14.96
C PRO A 501 1.52 -12.68 -16.22
N VAL A 502 1.28 -13.94 -16.58
CA VAL A 502 1.82 -14.52 -17.83
C VAL A 502 1.26 -13.78 -19.05
N ASP A 503 -0.01 -13.40 -18.98
CA ASP A 503 -0.66 -12.61 -20.02
C ASP A 503 -0.24 -11.14 -19.89
N LYS A 504 0.26 -10.57 -21.00
CA LYS A 504 0.63 -9.15 -21.05
C LYS A 504 -0.60 -8.26 -20.99
N TYR A 505 -0.48 -7.14 -20.31
CA TYR A 505 -1.45 -6.05 -20.36
C TYR A 505 -1.34 -5.31 -21.70
N ASN A 506 -2.41 -5.28 -22.49
CA ASN A 506 -2.48 -4.54 -23.74
C ASN A 506 -2.93 -3.10 -23.47
N CYS A 507 -2.10 -2.13 -23.86
CA CYS A 507 -2.46 -0.73 -23.76
C CYS A 507 -3.73 -0.42 -24.57
N VAL A 508 -4.63 0.37 -24.00
CA VAL A 508 -5.88 0.72 -24.66
C VAL A 508 -5.65 1.80 -25.72
N THR A 509 -6.43 1.76 -26.79
CA THR A 509 -6.46 2.86 -27.76
C THR A 509 -7.06 4.11 -27.12
N MET A 510 -6.37 5.23 -27.24
CA MET A 510 -6.83 6.51 -26.69
C MET A 510 -7.86 7.22 -27.56
N TYR A 511 -8.91 7.76 -26.92
CA TYR A 511 -9.96 8.52 -27.59
C TYR A 511 -9.92 10.04 -27.35
N LYS A 512 -8.92 10.55 -26.59
CA LYS A 512 -8.81 11.98 -26.19
C LYS A 512 -10.13 12.56 -25.65
N ASP A 513 -10.78 11.80 -24.79
CA ASP A 513 -12.02 12.16 -24.11
C ASP A 513 -11.76 13.04 -22.86
N ASP A 514 -12.82 13.35 -22.10
CA ASP A 514 -12.75 14.12 -20.86
C ASP A 514 -11.79 13.50 -19.82
N ILE A 515 -11.67 12.17 -19.73
CA ILE A 515 -10.73 11.51 -18.80
C ILE A 515 -9.29 11.83 -19.22
N TYR A 516 -9.01 11.71 -20.51
CA TYR A 516 -7.70 12.05 -21.07
C TYR A 516 -7.33 13.51 -20.82
N GLU A 517 -8.28 14.43 -21.03
CA GLU A 517 -8.07 15.85 -20.77
C GLU A 517 -7.77 16.14 -19.29
N ILE A 518 -8.49 15.54 -18.35
CA ILE A 518 -8.24 15.75 -16.91
C ILE A 518 -6.87 15.19 -16.49
N LEU A 519 -6.45 14.04 -17.03
CA LEU A 519 -5.20 13.38 -16.60
C LEU A 519 -3.94 14.06 -17.16
N PHE A 520 -3.99 14.49 -18.42
CA PHE A 520 -2.80 14.89 -19.18
C PHE A 520 -2.79 16.34 -19.63
N TYR A 521 -3.93 17.02 -19.51
CA TYR A 521 -4.06 18.44 -19.76
C TYR A 521 -4.55 19.16 -18.48
N ASN A 522 -4.59 20.48 -18.58
CA ASN A 522 -5.04 21.47 -17.60
C ASN A 522 -4.05 22.04 -16.58
N GLU A 523 -4.09 23.38 -16.55
CA GLU A 523 -3.24 24.33 -15.83
C GLU A 523 -4.01 25.06 -14.71
N ASN A 524 -5.19 24.56 -14.30
CA ASN A 524 -6.00 25.18 -13.25
C ASN A 524 -6.16 24.28 -12.01
N TYR A 525 -6.52 24.92 -10.90
CA TYR A 525 -6.51 24.30 -9.58
C TYR A 525 -7.62 23.24 -9.37
N ILE A 526 -8.78 23.41 -10.01
CA ILE A 526 -9.92 22.48 -9.85
C ILE A 526 -9.69 21.20 -10.65
N ASP A 527 -9.12 21.32 -11.85
CA ASP A 527 -8.76 20.15 -12.66
C ASP A 527 -7.60 19.39 -12.04
N ASP A 528 -6.62 20.07 -11.41
CA ASP A 528 -5.58 19.40 -10.62
C ASP A 528 -6.16 18.58 -9.44
N LEU A 529 -7.21 19.10 -8.79
CA LEU A 529 -7.93 18.36 -7.76
C LEU A 529 -8.64 17.12 -8.33
N CYS A 530 -9.30 17.26 -9.48
CA CYS A 530 -9.97 16.14 -10.16
C CYS A 530 -8.94 15.10 -10.63
N LYS A 531 -7.82 15.54 -11.20
CA LYS A 531 -6.69 14.68 -11.58
C LYS A 531 -6.19 13.88 -10.39
N ARG A 532 -5.93 14.53 -9.24
CA ARG A 532 -5.50 13.85 -8.02
C ARG A 532 -6.50 12.78 -7.56
N ALA A 533 -7.79 13.09 -7.58
CA ALA A 533 -8.82 12.11 -7.22
C ALA A 533 -8.85 10.90 -8.17
N LEU A 534 -8.72 11.11 -9.48
CA LEU A 534 -8.66 10.04 -10.48
C LEU A 534 -7.38 9.19 -10.36
N VAL A 535 -6.23 9.83 -10.14
CA VAL A 535 -4.95 9.17 -9.85
C VAL A 535 -5.09 8.27 -8.61
N ASP A 536 -5.64 8.80 -7.52
CA ASP A 536 -5.78 8.06 -6.27
C ASP A 536 -6.78 6.89 -6.39
N ILE A 537 -7.80 6.99 -7.25
CA ILE A 537 -8.65 5.84 -7.61
C ILE A 537 -7.81 4.75 -8.25
N CYS A 538 -6.99 5.09 -9.26
CA CYS A 538 -6.15 4.12 -9.95
C CYS A 538 -5.14 3.46 -9.00
N GLU A 539 -4.55 4.24 -8.09
CA GLU A 539 -3.65 3.72 -7.05
C GLU A 539 -4.36 2.80 -6.04
N SER A 540 -5.67 2.98 -5.84
CA SER A 540 -6.46 2.12 -4.96
C SER A 540 -6.71 0.72 -5.53
N GLU A 541 -6.63 0.53 -6.85
CA GLU A 541 -6.80 -0.78 -7.50
C GLU A 541 -5.68 -1.77 -7.14
N TYR A 542 -4.50 -1.26 -6.82
CA TYR A 542 -3.35 -2.08 -6.41
C TYR A 542 -3.35 -2.40 -4.91
N ILE A 543 -4.34 -1.91 -4.15
CA ILE A 543 -4.48 -2.23 -2.73
C ILE A 543 -5.29 -3.52 -2.61
N ARG A 544 -4.66 -4.58 -2.10
CA ARG A 544 -5.33 -5.86 -1.90
C ARG A 544 -6.14 -5.96 -0.62
N ASP A 545 -5.70 -5.29 0.43
CA ASP A 545 -6.43 -5.30 1.68
C ASP A 545 -7.71 -4.45 1.53
N TRP A 546 -8.86 -5.12 1.62
CA TRP A 546 -10.17 -4.48 1.49
C TRP A 546 -10.40 -3.38 2.52
N THR A 547 -9.81 -3.49 3.72
CA THR A 547 -9.93 -2.44 4.73
C THR A 547 -9.26 -1.15 4.26
N GLN A 548 -8.02 -1.24 3.79
CA GLN A 548 -7.26 -0.12 3.26
C GLN A 548 -7.89 0.43 1.97
N GLN A 549 -8.34 -0.42 1.05
CA GLN A 549 -8.91 0.03 -0.22
C GLN A 549 -10.21 0.82 -0.01
N ILE A 550 -11.16 0.28 0.77
CA ILE A 550 -12.42 0.97 1.06
C ILE A 550 -12.18 2.26 1.84
N CYS A 551 -11.25 2.25 2.80
CA CYS A 551 -10.83 3.47 3.51
C CYS A 551 -10.28 4.53 2.55
N GLN A 552 -9.44 4.14 1.60
CA GLN A 552 -8.85 5.04 0.61
C GLN A 552 -9.94 5.68 -0.26
N LEU A 553 -10.88 4.90 -0.78
CA LEU A 553 -11.99 5.42 -1.59
C LEU A 553 -12.85 6.45 -0.83
N PHE A 554 -13.12 6.21 0.46
CA PHE A 554 -13.80 7.20 1.28
C PHE A 554 -12.96 8.47 1.55
N ASN A 555 -11.64 8.34 1.66
CA ASN A 555 -10.75 9.50 1.83
C ASN A 555 -10.69 10.33 0.55
N ILE A 556 -10.62 9.68 -0.62
CA ILE A 556 -10.68 10.36 -1.92
C ILE A 556 -11.99 11.15 -2.05
N PHE A 557 -13.13 10.52 -1.73
CA PHE A 557 -14.43 11.22 -1.75
C PHE A 557 -14.43 12.45 -0.83
N ASP A 558 -13.92 12.33 0.39
CA ASP A 558 -13.87 13.45 1.34
C ASP A 558 -12.91 14.57 0.86
N GLY A 559 -11.89 14.22 0.07
CA GLY A 559 -10.94 15.15 -0.54
C GLY A 559 -11.48 15.95 -1.73
N LEU A 560 -12.67 15.63 -2.26
CA LEU A 560 -13.28 16.34 -3.40
C LEU A 560 -13.64 17.82 -3.11
N ASP A 561 -13.63 18.25 -1.84
CA ASP A 561 -13.67 19.66 -1.45
C ASP A 561 -12.75 19.93 -0.24
N PRO A 562 -11.45 20.23 -0.48
CA PRO A 562 -10.44 20.41 0.54
C PRO A 562 -10.65 21.68 1.39
N ARG A 563 -11.61 22.53 1.04
CA ARG A 563 -11.99 23.71 1.84
C ARG A 563 -12.83 23.32 3.06
N SER A 564 -13.39 22.11 3.09
CA SER A 564 -14.38 21.71 4.08
C SER A 564 -13.93 20.59 5.02
N TYR A 565 -13.74 20.94 6.29
CA TYR A 565 -13.63 19.93 7.35
C TYR A 565 -14.98 19.29 7.71
N ASN A 566 -16.08 19.80 7.15
CA ASN A 566 -17.43 19.30 7.42
C ASN A 566 -17.87 18.34 6.32
N LYS A 567 -17.77 17.03 6.61
CA LYS A 567 -18.20 15.96 5.70
C LYS A 567 -19.62 16.12 5.17
N LYS A 568 -20.53 16.77 5.90
CA LYS A 568 -21.90 17.03 5.41
C LYS A 568 -21.93 18.06 4.27
N LYS A 569 -20.91 18.91 4.14
CA LYS A 569 -20.79 19.88 3.05
C LYS A 569 -20.28 19.20 1.77
N VAL A 570 -19.26 18.35 1.86
CA VAL A 570 -18.74 17.58 0.71
C VAL A 570 -19.83 16.69 0.10
N ILE A 571 -20.53 15.91 0.94
CA ILE A 571 -21.68 15.07 0.52
C ILE A 571 -22.74 15.90 -0.20
N LYS A 572 -23.08 17.09 0.34
CA LYS A 572 -24.07 17.97 -0.29
C LYS A 572 -23.58 18.48 -1.64
N LEU A 573 -22.34 18.96 -1.71
CA LEU A 573 -21.74 19.46 -2.94
C LEU A 573 -21.78 18.39 -4.04
N VAL A 574 -21.17 17.24 -3.78
CA VAL A 574 -21.05 16.15 -4.76
C VAL A 574 -22.42 15.71 -5.28
N PHE A 575 -23.35 15.36 -4.38
CA PHE A 575 -24.66 14.88 -4.81
C PHE A 575 -25.54 15.98 -5.40
N THR A 576 -25.39 17.24 -5.03
CA THR A 576 -26.08 18.33 -5.73
C THR A 576 -25.58 18.45 -7.17
N MET A 577 -24.26 18.39 -7.40
CA MET A 577 -23.67 18.51 -8.74
C MET A 577 -24.02 17.34 -9.66
N LEU A 578 -24.13 16.13 -9.10
CA LEU A 578 -24.44 14.91 -9.86
C LEU A 578 -25.94 14.73 -10.15
N SER A 579 -26.83 15.29 -9.33
CA SER A 579 -28.26 14.98 -9.44
C SER A 579 -28.97 15.85 -10.48
N THR A 580 -29.86 15.22 -11.23
CA THR A 580 -30.76 15.89 -12.18
C THR A 580 -32.06 16.38 -11.53
N ASN A 581 -32.47 15.74 -10.44
CA ASN A 581 -33.71 16.06 -9.72
C ASN A 581 -33.60 15.79 -8.21
N LYS A 582 -34.55 16.33 -7.44
CA LYS A 582 -34.57 16.24 -5.98
C LYS A 582 -34.64 14.80 -5.45
N ALA A 583 -35.38 13.92 -6.13
CA ALA A 583 -35.56 12.54 -5.68
C ALA A 583 -34.25 11.76 -5.80
N GLU A 584 -33.52 11.94 -6.90
CA GLU A 584 -32.19 11.39 -7.13
C GLU A 584 -31.19 11.87 -6.07
N TYR A 585 -31.14 13.18 -5.80
CA TYR A 585 -30.29 13.73 -4.75
C TYR A 585 -30.56 13.09 -3.38
N LEU A 586 -31.84 12.97 -2.99
CA LEU A 586 -32.20 12.39 -1.70
C LEU A 586 -31.81 10.91 -1.62
N LYS A 587 -32.02 10.15 -2.71
CA LYS A 587 -31.66 8.73 -2.79
C LYS A 587 -30.15 8.54 -2.64
N ASN A 588 -29.35 9.19 -3.50
CA ASN A 588 -27.89 9.01 -3.52
C ASN A 588 -27.25 9.45 -2.21
N LYS A 589 -27.73 10.56 -1.64
CA LYS A 589 -27.28 11.03 -0.33
C LYS A 589 -27.63 10.03 0.79
N GLN A 590 -28.84 9.49 0.80
CA GLN A 590 -29.28 8.52 1.81
C GLN A 590 -28.44 7.23 1.72
N GLU A 591 -28.21 6.73 0.51
CA GLU A 591 -27.38 5.56 0.25
C GLU A 591 -25.94 5.78 0.73
N TYR A 592 -25.33 6.92 0.40
CA TYR A 592 -23.98 7.24 0.89
C TYR A 592 -23.92 7.42 2.42
N ASP A 593 -24.90 8.08 3.03
CA ASP A 593 -24.95 8.24 4.50
C ASP A 593 -25.06 6.87 5.21
N GLN A 594 -25.77 5.91 4.62
CA GLN A 594 -25.83 4.53 5.12
C GLN A 594 -24.47 3.84 5.04
N LEU A 595 -23.80 3.90 3.88
CA LEU A 595 -22.47 3.32 3.70
C LEU A 595 -21.43 3.94 4.64
N LYS A 596 -21.45 5.26 4.78
CA LYS A 596 -20.57 5.99 5.68
C LYS A 596 -20.74 5.56 7.14
N ASN A 597 -21.98 5.40 7.60
CA ASN A 597 -22.25 5.00 8.98
C ASN A 597 -21.92 3.53 9.22
N LYS A 598 -22.19 2.65 8.25
CA LYS A 598 -21.91 1.21 8.37
C LYS A 598 -20.42 0.90 8.25
N TYR A 599 -19.71 1.51 7.30
CA TYR A 599 -18.33 1.16 6.95
C TYR A 599 -17.34 2.24 7.36
N ARG A 600 -17.44 3.45 6.80
CA ARG A 600 -16.40 4.48 6.96
C ARG A 600 -16.12 4.86 8.43
N ASN A 601 -17.15 5.10 9.24
CA ASN A 601 -16.96 5.52 10.62
C ASN A 601 -16.34 4.42 11.50
N PRO A 602 -16.83 3.17 11.47
CA PRO A 602 -16.17 2.08 12.20
C PRO A 602 -14.73 1.81 11.77
N LEU A 603 -14.41 1.89 10.48
CA LEU A 603 -13.03 1.69 10.00
C LEU A 603 -12.10 2.81 10.47
N LEU A 604 -12.47 4.07 10.21
CA LEU A 604 -11.56 5.20 10.44
C LEU A 604 -11.46 5.65 11.91
N HIS A 605 -12.56 5.53 12.66
CA HIS A 605 -12.64 6.03 14.04
C HIS A 605 -12.84 4.93 15.07
N GLY A 606 -13.35 3.77 14.65
CA GLY A 606 -13.45 2.59 15.50
C GLY A 606 -12.26 1.63 15.36
N GLY A 607 -11.34 1.89 14.44
CA GLY A 607 -10.19 1.04 14.16
C GLY A 607 -10.57 -0.35 13.64
N LYS A 608 -11.83 -0.59 13.23
CA LYS A 608 -12.31 -1.91 12.82
C LYS A 608 -11.67 -2.36 11.51
N CYS A 609 -11.60 -3.67 11.32
CA CYS A 609 -11.35 -4.31 10.03
C CYS A 609 -12.66 -4.46 9.26
N ILE A 610 -12.61 -4.37 7.93
CA ILE A 610 -13.80 -4.47 7.07
C ILE A 610 -14.56 -5.79 7.25
N PHE A 611 -13.83 -6.89 7.47
CA PHE A 611 -14.41 -8.22 7.65
C PHE A 611 -15.14 -8.41 8.98
N GLU A 612 -14.97 -7.49 9.94
CA GLU A 612 -15.82 -7.44 11.15
C GLU A 612 -17.20 -6.83 10.88
N ILE A 613 -17.34 -6.12 9.76
CA ILE A 613 -18.52 -5.37 9.38
C ILE A 613 -19.28 -6.12 8.29
N GLU A 614 -18.55 -6.66 7.30
CA GLU A 614 -19.10 -7.40 6.17
C GLU A 614 -18.11 -8.47 5.70
N SER A 615 -18.52 -9.73 5.78
CA SER A 615 -17.71 -10.88 5.35
C SER A 615 -17.89 -11.27 3.88
N ASP A 616 -18.91 -10.72 3.21
CA ASP A 616 -19.22 -11.02 1.80
C ASP A 616 -18.42 -10.12 0.86
N ILE A 617 -17.40 -10.71 0.21
CA ILE A 617 -16.50 -10.01 -0.72
C ILE A 617 -17.27 -9.37 -1.88
N ASN A 618 -18.30 -10.03 -2.42
CA ASN A 618 -19.08 -9.48 -3.53
C ASN A 618 -19.75 -8.16 -3.15
N LYS A 619 -20.15 -8.00 -1.88
CA LYS A 619 -20.70 -6.72 -1.40
C LYS A 619 -19.62 -5.66 -1.25
N LEU A 620 -18.40 -6.04 -0.83
CA LEU A 620 -17.28 -5.11 -0.75
C LEU A 620 -16.90 -4.57 -2.13
N GLU A 621 -16.86 -5.44 -3.14
CA GLU A 621 -16.66 -5.07 -4.55
C GLU A 621 -17.74 -4.07 -5.02
N ASN A 622 -19.02 -4.36 -4.75
CA ASN A 622 -20.10 -3.45 -5.11
C ASN A 622 -19.98 -2.08 -4.44
N ILE A 623 -19.52 -2.02 -3.18
CA ILE A 623 -19.27 -0.76 -2.48
C ILE A 623 -18.10 -0.01 -3.12
N ALA A 624 -17.01 -0.71 -3.43
CA ALA A 624 -15.85 -0.12 -4.10
C ALA A 624 -16.24 0.47 -5.46
N LEU A 625 -16.95 -0.28 -6.29
CA LEU A 625 -17.47 0.16 -7.59
C LEU A 625 -18.39 1.38 -7.46
N TYR A 626 -19.30 1.37 -6.49
CA TYR A 626 -20.18 2.50 -6.22
C TYR A 626 -19.39 3.78 -5.87
N LEU A 627 -18.42 3.69 -4.97
CA LEU A 627 -17.59 4.83 -4.57
C LEU A 627 -16.74 5.35 -5.73
N ARG A 628 -16.06 4.45 -6.45
CA ARG A 628 -15.26 4.79 -7.65
C ARG A 628 -16.11 5.55 -8.67
N LYS A 629 -17.27 4.99 -9.01
CA LYS A 629 -18.18 5.58 -9.99
C LYS A 629 -18.59 7.00 -9.60
N ILE A 630 -18.99 7.23 -8.35
CA ILE A 630 -19.40 8.57 -7.90
C ILE A 630 -18.28 9.59 -8.01
N ILE A 631 -17.05 9.19 -7.63
CA ILE A 631 -15.88 10.07 -7.70
C ILE A 631 -15.57 10.41 -9.16
N ILE A 632 -15.55 9.41 -10.05
CA ILE A 632 -15.31 9.61 -11.49
C ILE A 632 -16.40 10.50 -12.11
N ASP A 633 -17.68 10.18 -11.87
CA ASP A 633 -18.81 10.94 -12.39
C ASP A 633 -18.74 12.40 -11.93
N TYR A 634 -18.30 12.66 -10.69
CA TYR A 634 -18.13 14.02 -10.18
C TYR A 634 -17.01 14.76 -10.91
N CYS A 635 -15.82 14.14 -11.04
CA CYS A 635 -14.69 14.74 -11.75
C CYS A 635 -15.04 15.10 -13.20
N LEU A 636 -15.66 14.16 -13.92
CA LEU A 636 -16.14 14.40 -15.28
C LEU A 636 -17.18 15.51 -15.34
N LYS A 637 -18.12 15.54 -14.40
CA LYS A 637 -19.14 16.59 -14.33
C LYS A 637 -18.52 17.97 -14.13
N ILE A 638 -17.55 18.10 -13.22
CA ILE A 638 -16.88 19.38 -12.94
C ILE A 638 -16.08 19.85 -14.16
N HIS A 639 -15.30 18.96 -14.79
CA HIS A 639 -14.55 19.26 -16.01
C HIS A 639 -15.48 19.73 -17.13
N SER A 640 -16.56 18.99 -17.40
CA SER A 640 -17.54 19.34 -18.45
C SER A 640 -18.22 20.71 -18.28
N LEU A 641 -18.19 21.26 -17.06
CA LEU A 641 -18.74 22.57 -16.73
C LEU A 641 -17.70 23.70 -16.87
N ASN A 642 -16.45 23.38 -17.24
CA ASN A 642 -15.32 24.30 -17.35
C ASN A 642 -15.10 25.14 -16.08
N ILE A 643 -15.23 24.50 -14.91
CA ILE A 643 -15.04 25.17 -13.62
C ILE A 643 -13.56 25.18 -13.29
N SER A 644 -12.96 26.37 -13.26
CA SER A 644 -11.52 26.58 -13.05
C SER A 644 -11.19 27.14 -11.67
N THR A 645 -12.19 27.72 -10.98
CA THR A 645 -12.03 28.36 -9.67
C THR A 645 -13.06 27.91 -8.64
N TRP A 646 -12.73 28.13 -7.36
CA TRP A 646 -13.64 27.88 -6.25
C TRP A 646 -14.92 28.73 -6.28
N GLU A 647 -14.83 29.97 -6.78
CA GLU A 647 -15.98 30.85 -6.90
C GLU A 647 -16.97 30.35 -7.95
N GLU A 648 -16.45 29.88 -9.09
CA GLU A 648 -17.26 29.26 -10.15
C GLU A 648 -17.98 28.01 -9.65
N LEU A 649 -17.27 27.16 -8.88
CA LEU A 649 -17.88 25.98 -8.26
C LEU A 649 -19.02 26.35 -7.31
N ASP A 650 -18.80 27.33 -6.43
CA ASP A 650 -19.81 27.75 -5.45
C ASP A 650 -21.03 28.39 -6.14
N ASN A 651 -20.81 29.15 -7.22
CA ASN A 651 -21.88 29.74 -8.02
C ASN A 651 -22.71 28.67 -8.74
N MET A 652 -22.05 27.69 -9.35
CA MET A 652 -22.72 26.58 -10.02
C MET A 652 -23.49 25.71 -9.02
N TYR A 653 -22.89 25.40 -7.87
CA TYR A 653 -23.56 24.67 -6.79
C TYR A 653 -24.83 25.39 -6.32
N LYS A 654 -24.78 26.70 -6.06
CA LYS A 654 -25.96 27.49 -5.66
C LYS A 654 -27.04 27.49 -6.73
N LYS A 655 -26.66 27.54 -8.01
CA LYS A 655 -27.61 27.44 -9.13
C LYS A 655 -28.31 26.08 -9.12
N GLN A 656 -27.54 25.00 -9.07
CA GLN A 656 -28.05 23.64 -9.05
C GLN A 656 -28.95 23.38 -7.82
N GLN A 657 -28.61 23.91 -6.65
CA GLN A 657 -29.48 23.83 -5.47
C GLN A 657 -30.86 24.43 -5.69
N LYS A 658 -30.93 25.60 -6.36
CA LYS A 658 -32.20 26.25 -6.68
C LYS A 658 -33.00 25.42 -7.66
N ASP A 659 -32.35 24.88 -8.70
CA ASP A 659 -32.99 24.04 -9.72
C ASP A 659 -33.56 22.76 -9.11
N LEU A 660 -32.85 22.16 -8.14
CA LEU A 660 -33.29 20.98 -7.39
C LEU A 660 -34.26 21.27 -6.25
N LYS A 661 -34.53 22.54 -5.91
CA LYS A 661 -35.38 22.97 -4.78
C LYS A 661 -34.93 22.37 -3.43
N LEU A 662 -33.63 22.48 -3.13
CA LEU A 662 -32.97 21.95 -1.93
C LEU A 662 -32.83 22.95 -0.78
#